data_AF-A0A9E1MA36-F1
#
_entry.id   AF-A0A9E1MA36-F1
#
_cell.length_a   1.000
_cell.length_b   1.000
_cell.length_c   1.000
_cell.angle_alpha   90.00
_cell.angle_beta   90.00
_cell.angle_gamma   90.00
#
_symmetry.space_group_name_H-M   'P 1'
#
loop_
_entity.id
_entity.type
_entity.pdbx_description
1 polymer ?
#
loop_
_entity_poly.entity_id
_entity_poly.type
_entity_poly.pdbx_seq_one_letter_code
_entity_poly.pdbx_strand_id
1 'polypeptide(L)'
;MNKIIEQLAQKEYELFVVNTTAVAVQGRDGNYYAEYIPVTPFLLQNMLSQKGSLGCYQQKYRTNQIRWICFDFDCNEKENPDIQELYSICITPLIDFLTKNDIHYLQEFSGRRGIHIWILFEEMITKELGYDIVNTILNQIPELKDGVDNEKWGLDRFPAARASSTNIVGKQVKFPLSWHQNGSRSYLFEGGFETRYDIESEEFYCDQYLIMQKVRLENAEELCHKLHMDEPRQNQKLYVQYEVSEGFCMSPEQVISYLSEILVFRRIFERMRRGQQQEQDWFVLLGTLGRLDSDGKILLTILNRYPGYDESTTRENIRKHRKDYYPATFDYLYQIYNLEMEDTLEQEETGYEYLLRRAGMEKPKRIETEKSHIGDWRDSYSDLKKIIRKEKRYVVDNDEVIPVEIMNGLMRVSNYELYQYNNFLQKLRAWEMPFDEWKPMGYKTYLRKEEDKTRVLVSLGKSDRIITTAVMLDMCREWKHGWKSYSYQISYMSDNYLFHSWFSSWSRYIREIKCYLEIPFMDQNYVSYIDLKQCYDHVDLLNVYRQLEGKLNEKAKRYFEYLAYYNDELMKEIQGGSRVGVPQGPAYARVLAELYLDNIVEKVCTDMEKGEYRILRYVDDIVVFSRDEETAYKLYQALIAGFARASLPLNRNKTRFPQKIADIDQDYRNSLLHRNQFNYELVQNEYSGLLLEYERNDRINHFLESDTFQIDNLSYIYSCHSFEEAQYRCFYRFGGQIMESGIGRGRGFRKFYEFVLEREELVWQALQNQWFQNIPVDTVNFSNLIATMYYLIDEGRLSDRVVEVLLVYYLNEDFEFGALSEEDRIVVEAIMMKYGR
;
A
#
# COMPACT_ATOMS: atom_id res chain seq x y z
N MET A 1 16.49 23.24 14.72
CA MET A 1 15.75 22.20 15.48
C MET A 1 14.99 21.16 14.64
N ASN A 2 13.95 21.48 13.85
CA ASN A 2 13.14 20.44 13.15
C ASN A 2 13.95 19.49 12.24
N LYS A 3 14.93 20.03 11.50
CA LYS A 3 15.79 19.26 10.59
C LYS A 3 16.65 18.22 11.33
N ILE A 4 17.22 18.58 12.49
CA ILE A 4 18.06 17.64 13.25
C ILE A 4 17.22 16.53 13.89
N ILE A 5 16.00 16.83 14.33
CA ILE A 5 15.04 15.82 14.82
C ILE A 5 14.65 14.85 13.70
N GLU A 6 14.41 15.34 12.49
CA GLU A 6 14.12 14.48 11.32
C GLU A 6 15.30 13.54 11.02
N GLN A 7 16.53 14.07 11.06
CA GLN A 7 17.75 13.28 10.86
C GLN A 7 17.95 12.23 11.96
N LEU A 8 17.68 12.58 13.22
CA LEU A 8 17.70 11.66 14.36
C LEU A 8 16.67 10.54 14.22
N ALA A 9 15.42 10.89 13.93
CA ALA A 9 14.36 9.91 13.74
C ALA A 9 14.69 8.92 12.61
N GLN A 10 15.32 9.39 11.53
CA GLN A 10 15.80 8.53 10.46
C GLN A 10 16.93 7.59 10.93
N LYS A 11 17.83 8.06 11.80
CA LYS A 11 18.91 7.23 12.36
C LYS A 11 18.41 6.23 13.39
N GLU A 12 17.50 6.61 14.28
CA GLU A 12 16.85 5.68 15.21
C GLU A 12 16.13 4.57 14.46
N TYR A 13 15.42 4.96 13.40
CA TYR A 13 14.74 4.02 12.53
C TYR A 13 15.73 3.00 11.94
N GLU A 14 16.83 3.49 11.35
CA GLU A 14 17.87 2.66 10.71
C GLU A 14 18.54 1.68 11.66
N LEU A 15 18.80 2.09 12.90
CA LEU A 15 19.55 1.29 13.87
C LEU A 15 18.63 0.31 14.62
N PHE A 16 17.49 0.78 15.14
CA PHE A 16 16.71 0.01 16.13
C PHE A 16 15.45 -0.66 15.60
N VAL A 17 14.88 -0.20 14.48
CA VAL A 17 13.62 -0.79 13.96
C VAL A 17 13.89 -2.12 13.26
N VAL A 18 13.51 -3.22 13.92
CA VAL A 18 13.48 -4.57 13.34
C VAL A 18 12.07 -4.92 12.90
N ASN A 19 11.08 -4.69 13.77
CA ASN A 19 9.68 -4.89 13.46
C ASN A 19 9.08 -3.61 12.86
N THR A 20 8.71 -3.64 11.58
CA THR A 20 8.08 -2.51 10.89
C THR A 20 6.57 -2.50 10.98
N THR A 21 5.96 -3.55 11.54
CA THR A 21 4.51 -3.80 11.54
C THR A 21 3.87 -3.55 12.92
N ALA A 22 4.67 -3.58 13.98
CA ALA A 22 4.21 -3.38 15.34
C ALA A 22 5.20 -2.51 16.13
N VAL A 23 4.65 -1.72 17.05
CA VAL A 23 5.39 -0.87 17.98
C VAL A 23 4.78 -0.98 19.37
N ALA A 24 5.62 -0.90 20.41
CA ALA A 24 5.12 -0.79 21.77
C ALA A 24 4.83 0.69 22.06
N VAL A 25 3.61 1.01 22.48
CA VAL A 25 3.17 2.38 22.76
C VAL A 25 2.93 2.54 24.25
N GLN A 26 3.53 3.55 24.87
CA GLN A 26 3.30 3.82 26.28
C GLN A 26 1.91 4.49 26.46
N GLY A 27 0.99 3.79 27.10
CA GLY A 27 -0.31 4.32 27.50
C GLY A 27 -0.19 5.32 28.65
N ARG A 28 -1.29 6.02 28.99
CA ARG A 28 -1.31 7.07 30.03
C ARG A 28 -1.05 6.56 31.45
N ASP A 29 -1.14 5.25 31.65
CA ASP A 29 -0.83 4.56 32.91
C ASP A 29 0.66 4.20 33.04
N GLY A 30 1.47 4.54 32.04
CA GLY A 30 2.90 4.25 31.96
C GLY A 30 3.23 2.86 31.46
N ASN A 31 2.24 2.00 31.18
CA ASN A 31 2.45 0.66 30.63
C ASN A 31 2.57 0.69 29.11
N TYR A 32 3.27 -0.30 28.55
CA TYR A 32 3.42 -0.44 27.10
C TYR A 32 2.41 -1.43 26.53
N TYR A 33 1.73 -1.03 25.45
CA TYR A 33 0.78 -1.83 24.70
C TYR A 33 1.27 -2.06 23.28
N ALA A 34 1.01 -3.25 22.74
CA ALA A 34 1.37 -3.56 21.36
C ALA A 34 0.36 -2.90 20.40
N GLU A 35 0.83 -1.99 19.56
CA GLU A 35 0.03 -1.40 18.48
C GLU A 35 0.54 -1.88 17.12
N TYR A 36 -0.36 -2.37 16.27
CA TYR A 36 -0.05 -2.87 14.93
C TYR A 36 -0.14 -1.76 13.88
N ILE A 37 0.69 -0.75 14.06
CA ILE A 37 0.87 0.36 13.12
C ILE A 37 2.30 0.34 12.54
N PRO A 38 2.52 0.87 11.33
CA PRO A 38 3.86 0.98 10.78
C PRO A 38 4.74 1.86 11.63
N VAL A 39 5.90 1.31 11.97
CA VAL A 39 6.99 2.14 12.49
C VAL A 39 7.58 2.87 11.30
N THR A 40 7.70 4.19 11.40
CA THR A 40 8.28 5.04 10.35
C THR A 40 9.13 6.13 10.99
N PRO A 41 10.10 6.74 10.27
CA PRO A 41 10.80 7.91 10.79
C PRO A 41 9.85 9.05 11.14
N PHE A 42 8.74 9.19 10.41
CA PHE A 42 7.71 10.16 10.75
C PHE A 42 7.13 9.92 12.16
N LEU A 43 6.82 8.67 12.51
CA LEU A 43 6.34 8.33 13.84
C LEU A 43 7.41 8.63 14.92
N LEU A 44 8.68 8.27 14.67
CA LEU A 44 9.78 8.54 15.60
C LEU A 44 10.07 10.05 15.72
N GLN A 45 9.99 10.81 14.64
CA GLN A 45 10.14 12.27 14.66
C GLN A 45 9.10 12.92 15.58
N ASN A 46 7.86 12.43 15.53
CA ASN A 46 6.81 12.90 16.42
C ASN A 46 7.01 12.44 17.86
N MET A 47 7.48 11.21 18.09
CA MET A 47 7.91 10.76 19.41
C MET A 47 8.95 11.71 20.01
N LEU A 48 9.99 12.06 19.25
CA LEU A 48 11.03 12.98 19.68
C LEU A 48 10.48 14.39 19.97
N SER A 49 9.64 14.91 19.08
CA SER A 49 9.13 16.30 19.13
C SER A 49 8.05 16.49 20.21
N GLN A 50 7.23 15.48 20.47
CA GLN A 50 6.04 15.57 21.33
C GLN A 50 6.21 14.87 22.68
N LYS A 51 7.46 14.62 23.11
CA LYS A 51 7.79 13.92 24.37
C LYS A 51 7.05 12.57 24.47
N GLY A 52 7.04 11.85 23.36
CA GLY A 52 6.45 10.53 23.24
C GLY A 52 7.40 9.42 23.72
N SER A 53 6.82 8.24 23.90
CA SER A 53 7.53 7.04 24.32
C SER A 53 7.06 5.85 23.51
N LEU A 54 7.97 5.30 22.71
CA LEU A 54 7.74 4.09 21.93
C LEU A 54 8.79 3.05 22.29
N GLY A 55 8.46 1.78 22.04
CA GLY A 55 9.39 0.67 22.14
C GLY A 55 9.52 -0.10 20.84
N CYS A 56 10.75 -0.49 20.52
CA CYS A 56 11.08 -1.33 19.40
C CYS A 56 10.97 -2.80 19.79
N TYR A 57 10.25 -3.57 18.99
CA TYR A 57 10.21 -5.01 19.12
C TYR A 57 11.47 -5.65 18.52
N GLN A 58 12.05 -6.59 19.25
CA GLN A 58 13.32 -7.21 18.88
C GLN A 58 13.23 -8.11 17.63
N GLN A 59 12.08 -8.77 17.41
CA GLN A 59 11.93 -9.70 16.30
C GLN A 59 11.24 -9.05 15.11
N LYS A 60 11.75 -9.33 13.92
CA LYS A 60 11.02 -9.08 12.68
C LYS A 60 9.71 -9.89 12.71
N TYR A 61 8.62 -9.25 12.31
CA TYR A 61 7.26 -9.77 12.44
C TYR A 61 7.14 -11.22 11.94
N ARG A 62 6.71 -12.13 12.83
CA ARG A 62 6.58 -13.59 12.59
C ARG A 62 7.82 -14.33 12.11
N THR A 63 9.00 -13.77 12.33
CA THR A 63 10.26 -14.47 12.06
C THR A 63 11.06 -14.65 13.35
N ASN A 64 12.08 -15.50 13.29
CA ASN A 64 13.09 -15.62 14.34
C ASN A 64 14.29 -14.68 14.09
N GLN A 65 14.15 -13.65 13.26
CA GLN A 65 15.23 -12.75 12.87
C GLN A 65 15.27 -11.50 13.74
N ILE A 66 16.47 -11.09 14.16
CA ILE A 66 16.73 -9.90 14.98
C ILE A 66 17.92 -9.11 14.38
N ARG A 67 18.05 -7.82 14.69
CA ARG A 67 19.19 -6.98 14.24
C ARG A 67 20.03 -6.39 15.36
N TRP A 68 19.66 -6.66 16.61
CA TRP A 68 20.37 -6.16 17.77
C TRP A 68 20.12 -7.05 18.99
N ILE A 69 21.08 -7.00 19.90
CA ILE A 69 20.95 -7.49 21.27
C ILE A 69 21.07 -6.31 22.23
N CYS A 70 20.44 -6.43 23.40
CA CYS A 70 20.45 -5.39 24.41
C CYS A 70 20.58 -6.01 25.80
N PHE A 71 21.40 -5.37 26.63
CA PHE A 71 21.47 -5.59 28.07
C PHE A 71 20.78 -4.41 28.75
N ASP A 72 19.61 -4.65 29.35
CA ASP A 72 18.83 -3.64 30.04
C ASP A 72 19.07 -3.77 31.55
N PHE A 73 19.95 -2.92 32.08
CA PHE A 73 20.28 -2.88 33.49
C PHE A 73 19.39 -1.88 34.20
N ASP A 74 18.75 -2.29 35.29
CA ASP A 74 17.74 -1.48 35.98
C ASP A 74 18.02 -1.44 37.49
N CYS A 75 17.82 -0.28 38.11
CA CYS A 75 17.73 -0.20 39.58
C CYS A 75 16.35 -0.71 40.04
N ASN A 76 16.34 -1.66 40.97
CA ASN A 76 15.09 -2.15 41.55
C ASN A 76 14.41 -1.07 42.42
N GLU A 77 15.19 -0.22 43.09
CA GLU A 77 14.71 0.98 43.77
C GLU A 77 14.16 1.99 42.74
N LYS A 78 12.93 2.47 42.98
CA LYS A 78 12.17 3.26 42.00
C LYS A 78 12.20 4.75 42.29
N GLU A 79 12.37 5.15 43.56
CA GLU A 79 12.27 6.56 43.96
C GLU A 79 13.61 7.27 43.88
N ASN A 80 14.67 6.68 44.43
CA ASN A 80 16.01 7.25 44.44
C ASN A 80 17.03 6.22 43.94
N PRO A 81 17.06 5.93 42.63
CA PRO A 81 17.95 4.92 42.07
C PRO A 81 19.40 5.42 42.07
N ASP A 82 20.34 4.57 42.52
CA ASP A 82 21.77 4.88 42.49
C ASP A 82 22.39 4.43 41.15
N ILE A 83 22.23 5.30 40.14
CA ILE A 83 22.71 5.03 38.78
C ILE A 83 24.22 4.99 38.69
N GLN A 84 24.93 5.74 39.54
CA GLN A 84 26.39 5.73 39.55
C GLN A 84 26.93 4.42 40.13
N GLU A 85 26.33 3.92 41.21
CA GLU A 85 26.66 2.60 41.75
C GLU A 85 26.33 1.51 40.71
N LEU A 86 25.14 1.54 40.08
CA LEU A 86 24.76 0.63 38.99
C LEU A 86 25.80 0.67 37.85
N TYR A 87 26.20 1.87 37.40
CA TYR A 87 27.18 2.04 36.33
C TYR A 87 28.52 1.40 36.70
N SER A 88 29.04 1.74 37.88
CA SER A 88 30.35 1.27 38.33
C SER A 88 30.42 -0.25 38.56
N ILE A 89 29.36 -0.86 39.10
CA ILE A 89 29.34 -2.27 39.48
C ILE A 89 28.92 -3.17 38.33
N CYS A 90 27.92 -2.77 37.53
CA CYS A 90 27.31 -3.65 36.55
C CYS A 90 27.69 -3.31 35.11
N ILE A 91 27.77 -2.03 34.76
CA ILE A 91 28.00 -1.59 33.37
C ILE A 91 29.50 -1.54 33.05
N THR A 92 30.35 -1.01 33.94
CA THR A 92 31.80 -0.92 33.72
C THR A 92 32.44 -2.27 33.41
N PRO A 93 32.17 -3.39 34.14
CA PRO A 93 32.76 -4.68 33.79
C PRO A 93 32.35 -5.19 32.40
N LEU A 94 31.10 -4.94 32.00
CA LEU A 94 30.62 -5.28 30.66
C LEU A 94 31.35 -4.45 29.59
N ILE A 95 31.43 -3.14 29.78
CA ILE A 95 32.09 -2.23 28.85
C ILE A 95 33.58 -2.53 28.70
N ASP A 96 34.28 -2.80 29.81
CA ASP A 96 35.69 -3.15 29.79
C ASP A 96 35.93 -4.44 29.02
N PHE A 97 35.05 -5.44 29.19
CA PHE A 97 35.08 -6.67 28.42
C PHE A 97 34.84 -6.41 26.92
N LEU A 98 33.80 -5.66 26.56
CA LEU A 98 33.46 -5.37 25.16
C LEU A 98 34.61 -4.60 24.48
N THR A 99 35.15 -3.58 25.15
CA THR A 99 36.26 -2.77 24.65
C THR A 99 37.54 -3.61 24.48
N LYS A 100 37.86 -4.48 25.44
CA LYS A 100 39.03 -5.38 25.37
C LYS A 100 38.97 -6.36 24.19
N ASN A 101 37.77 -6.79 23.81
CA ASN A 101 37.54 -7.73 22.72
C ASN A 101 37.20 -7.05 21.39
N ASP A 102 37.34 -5.72 21.29
CA ASP A 102 37.02 -4.94 20.09
C ASP A 102 35.57 -5.15 19.60
N ILE A 103 34.63 -5.22 20.53
CA ILE A 103 33.20 -5.34 20.26
C ILE A 103 32.56 -3.96 20.40
N HIS A 104 31.94 -3.47 19.34
CA HIS A 104 31.30 -2.16 19.32
C HIS A 104 29.94 -2.19 20.01
N TYR A 105 29.67 -1.18 20.82
CA TYR A 105 28.42 -1.05 21.59
C TYR A 105 27.97 0.41 21.67
N LEU A 106 26.73 0.60 22.10
CA LEU A 106 26.14 1.90 22.37
C LEU A 106 25.54 1.93 23.77
N GLN A 107 25.80 3.00 24.52
CA GLN A 107 25.25 3.20 25.86
C GLN A 107 24.08 4.19 25.82
N GLU A 108 23.00 3.88 26.53
CA GLU A 108 21.84 4.74 26.68
C GLU A 108 21.42 4.80 28.15
N PHE A 109 21.27 5.99 28.71
CA PHE A 109 20.54 6.15 29.97
C PHE A 109 19.04 6.11 29.69
N SER A 110 18.29 5.25 30.38
CA SER A 110 16.87 4.99 30.10
C SER A 110 15.95 6.19 30.43
N GLY A 111 16.48 7.28 30.99
CA GLY A 111 15.72 8.48 31.35
C GLY A 111 15.07 8.38 32.73
N ARG A 112 15.24 7.26 33.45
CA ARG A 112 14.73 7.09 34.82
C ARG A 112 15.70 6.35 35.73
N ARG A 113 15.85 5.03 35.55
CA ARG A 113 16.51 4.17 36.55
C ARG A 113 17.46 3.11 36.00
N GLY A 114 17.68 3.10 34.69
CA GLY A 114 18.40 2.03 34.02
C GLY A 114 19.33 2.53 32.93
N ILE A 115 20.20 1.64 32.47
CA ILE A 115 21.15 1.86 31.40
C ILE A 115 21.06 0.68 30.44
N HIS A 116 20.85 0.99 29.16
CA HIS A 116 20.83 0.01 28.09
C HIS A 116 22.20 -0.04 27.40
N ILE A 117 22.70 -1.24 27.16
CA ILE A 117 23.89 -1.48 26.34
C ILE A 117 23.47 -2.25 25.09
N TRP A 118 23.59 -1.61 23.93
CA TRP A 118 23.17 -2.14 22.65
C TRP A 118 24.37 -2.66 21.85
N ILE A 119 24.22 -3.83 21.22
CA ILE A 119 25.12 -4.32 20.16
C ILE A 119 24.26 -4.55 18.92
N LEU A 120 24.63 -3.89 17.83
CA LEU A 120 23.85 -3.79 16.59
C LEU A 120 24.56 -4.57 15.48
N PHE A 121 23.83 -5.23 14.60
CA PHE A 121 24.40 -6.09 13.55
C PHE A 121 24.23 -5.51 12.15
N GLU A 122 25.19 -5.79 11.27
CA GLU A 122 25.14 -5.42 9.84
C GLU A 122 23.98 -6.12 9.12
N GLU A 123 23.79 -7.40 9.43
CA GLU A 123 22.77 -8.26 8.87
C GLU A 123 21.84 -8.79 9.97
N MET A 124 20.66 -9.28 9.56
CA MET A 124 19.76 -9.96 10.48
C MET A 124 20.38 -11.29 10.91
N ILE A 125 20.32 -11.58 12.21
CA ILE A 125 20.75 -12.86 12.78
C ILE A 125 19.55 -13.62 13.33
N THR A 126 19.71 -14.94 13.53
CA THR A 126 18.69 -15.71 14.24
C THR A 126 18.67 -15.31 15.72
N LYS A 127 17.48 -15.35 16.31
CA LYS A 127 17.27 -15.13 17.74
C LYS A 127 18.06 -16.11 18.60
N GLU A 128 18.21 -17.35 18.12
CA GLU A 128 19.05 -18.37 18.75
C GLU A 128 20.50 -17.90 18.84
N LEU A 129 21.08 -17.46 17.72
CA LEU A 129 22.45 -16.94 17.72
C LEU A 129 22.59 -15.72 18.63
N GLY A 130 21.63 -14.78 18.58
CA GLY A 130 21.63 -13.62 19.49
C GLY A 130 21.57 -14.00 20.97
N TYR A 131 20.79 -15.02 21.33
CA TYR A 131 20.70 -15.55 22.69
C TYR A 131 22.02 -16.17 23.14
N ASP A 132 22.66 -16.93 22.25
CA ASP A 132 23.93 -17.57 22.53
C ASP A 132 25.05 -16.52 22.72
N ILE A 133 25.07 -15.45 21.90
CA ILE A 133 26.01 -14.32 22.03
C ILE A 133 25.83 -13.62 23.39
N VAL A 134 24.59 -13.24 23.76
CA VAL A 134 24.30 -12.56 25.03
C VAL A 134 24.81 -13.36 26.23
N ASN A 135 24.50 -14.66 26.28
CA ASN A 135 24.91 -15.50 27.40
C ASN A 135 26.42 -15.80 27.39
N THR A 136 27.04 -15.88 26.22
CA THR A 136 28.49 -16.06 26.11
C THR A 136 29.23 -14.86 26.67
N ILE A 137 28.81 -13.64 26.33
CA ILE A 137 29.38 -12.40 26.88
C ILE A 137 29.26 -12.40 28.41
N LEU A 138 28.07 -12.63 28.97
CA LEU A 138 27.86 -12.61 30.42
C LEU A 138 28.67 -13.69 31.16
N ASN A 139 28.78 -14.89 30.59
CA ASN A 139 29.51 -16.00 31.21
C ASN A 139 31.03 -15.79 31.27
N GLN A 140 31.57 -14.93 30.40
CA GLN A 140 32.99 -14.58 30.36
C GLN A 140 33.36 -13.42 31.28
N ILE A 141 32.38 -12.75 31.90
CA ILE A 141 32.59 -11.64 32.83
C ILE A 141 32.37 -12.16 34.26
N PRO A 142 33.43 -12.37 35.06
CA PRO A 142 33.32 -12.96 36.40
C PRO A 142 32.30 -12.25 37.30
N GLU A 143 32.22 -10.92 37.23
CA GLU A 143 31.35 -10.06 38.03
C GLU A 143 29.87 -10.24 37.70
N LEU A 144 29.54 -10.70 36.48
CA LEU A 144 28.17 -10.84 35.99
C LEU A 144 27.76 -12.31 35.78
N LYS A 145 28.72 -13.24 35.85
CA LYS A 145 28.54 -14.67 35.55
C LYS A 145 27.51 -15.36 36.43
N ASP A 146 27.46 -15.02 37.72
CA ASP A 146 26.53 -15.61 38.69
C ASP A 146 25.15 -14.91 38.71
N GLY A 147 24.94 -13.95 37.81
CA GLY A 147 23.71 -13.19 37.67
C GLY A 147 23.77 -11.81 38.32
N VAL A 148 23.14 -10.83 37.65
CA VAL A 148 23.04 -9.45 38.13
C VAL A 148 21.79 -9.26 39.00
N ASP A 149 20.77 -10.09 38.77
CA ASP A 149 19.49 -10.02 39.47
C ASP A 149 19.67 -10.28 40.97
N ASN A 150 19.54 -9.21 41.77
CA ASN A 150 19.61 -9.23 43.21
C ASN A 150 18.59 -8.23 43.79
N GLU A 151 18.63 -7.94 45.09
CA GLU A 151 17.70 -6.98 45.69
C GLU A 151 17.85 -5.54 45.14
N LYS A 152 19.08 -5.14 44.76
CA LYS A 152 19.39 -3.81 44.23
C LYS A 152 19.25 -3.70 42.71
N TRP A 153 19.76 -4.67 41.96
CA TRP A 153 19.93 -4.58 40.50
C TRP A 153 19.11 -5.64 39.76
N GLY A 154 18.63 -5.30 38.58
CA GLY A 154 18.02 -6.22 37.63
C GLY A 154 18.71 -6.16 36.27
N LEU A 155 18.73 -7.28 35.55
CA LEU A 155 19.21 -7.37 34.16
C LEU A 155 18.18 -8.09 33.29
N ASP A 156 17.52 -7.34 32.42
CA ASP A 156 16.73 -7.90 31.34
C ASP A 156 17.61 -8.15 30.11
N ARG A 157 17.54 -9.39 29.60
CA ARG A 157 18.31 -9.84 28.43
C ARG A 157 17.47 -9.81 27.18
N PHE A 158 18.01 -9.27 26.11
CA PHE A 158 17.39 -9.27 24.79
C PHE A 158 18.35 -9.91 23.78
N PRO A 159 18.07 -11.13 23.29
CA PRO A 159 16.88 -11.95 23.55
C PRO A 159 16.90 -12.67 24.90
N ALA A 160 15.74 -12.83 25.52
CA ALA A 160 15.58 -13.49 26.82
C ALA A 160 15.54 -15.04 26.73
N ALA A 161 15.30 -15.59 25.53
CA ALA A 161 15.17 -17.03 25.31
C ALA A 161 15.57 -17.38 23.86
N ARG A 162 16.12 -18.59 23.69
CA ARG A 162 16.62 -19.12 22.41
C ARG A 162 15.54 -19.28 21.35
N ALA A 163 14.36 -19.75 21.75
CA ALA A 163 13.19 -19.93 20.89
C ALA A 163 11.92 -19.41 21.58
N SER A 164 10.92 -19.08 20.77
CA SER A 164 9.58 -18.77 21.26
C SER A 164 8.59 -19.32 20.24
N SER A 165 7.89 -20.40 20.59
CA SER A 165 6.88 -21.02 19.74
C SER A 165 5.61 -20.18 19.58
N THR A 166 5.41 -19.14 20.40
CA THR A 166 4.15 -18.37 20.45
C THR A 166 4.29 -16.85 20.27
N ASN A 167 5.48 -16.25 20.45
CA ASN A 167 5.67 -14.80 20.34
C ASN A 167 5.90 -14.33 18.89
N ILE A 168 4.93 -13.55 18.38
CA ILE A 168 4.84 -13.01 17.02
C ILE A 168 5.80 -11.82 16.79
N VAL A 169 6.09 -11.02 17.82
CA VAL A 169 6.84 -9.75 17.71
C VAL A 169 8.13 -9.71 18.54
N GLY A 170 8.30 -10.60 19.51
CA GLY A 170 9.43 -10.61 20.44
C GLY A 170 9.18 -9.76 21.70
N LYS A 171 10.19 -9.63 22.56
CA LYS A 171 10.15 -8.62 23.63
C LYS A 171 10.47 -7.23 23.05
N GLN A 172 10.04 -6.17 23.73
CA GLN A 172 10.30 -4.80 23.34
C GLN A 172 11.33 -4.14 24.25
N VAL A 173 12.12 -3.22 23.70
CA VAL A 173 12.94 -2.26 24.46
C VAL A 173 12.52 -0.87 24.04
N LYS A 174 12.50 0.09 24.97
CA LYS A 174 12.17 1.48 24.64
C LYS A 174 13.16 2.03 23.60
N PHE A 175 12.68 2.80 22.62
CA PHE A 175 13.60 3.49 21.70
C PHE A 175 14.49 4.47 22.48
N PRO A 176 15.75 4.64 22.05
CA PRO A 176 16.56 5.78 22.47
C PRO A 176 15.82 7.10 22.30
N LEU A 177 16.22 8.10 23.09
CA LEU A 177 15.67 9.46 23.10
C LEU A 177 14.17 9.59 23.42
N SER A 178 13.49 8.49 23.77
CA SER A 178 12.09 8.45 24.19
C SER A 178 11.90 9.08 25.57
N TRP A 179 10.78 9.74 25.76
CA TRP A 179 10.41 10.37 27.02
C TRP A 179 9.63 9.42 27.93
N HIS A 180 10.21 8.98 29.05
CA HIS A 180 9.48 8.12 29.97
C HIS A 180 8.43 8.94 30.77
N GLN A 181 7.17 8.51 30.83
CA GLN A 181 6.12 9.26 31.55
C GLN A 181 6.44 9.56 33.02
N ASN A 182 7.01 8.58 33.74
CA ASN A 182 7.44 8.72 35.14
C ASN A 182 8.91 9.14 35.29
N GLY A 183 9.51 9.76 34.26
CA GLY A 183 10.93 10.10 34.24
C GLY A 183 11.22 11.25 33.29
N SER A 184 12.32 11.14 32.55
CA SER A 184 12.80 12.13 31.60
C SER A 184 13.12 11.49 30.25
N ARG A 185 13.68 12.28 29.33
CA ARG A 185 14.18 11.80 28.04
C ARG A 185 15.35 10.85 28.26
N SER A 186 15.35 9.69 27.60
CA SER A 186 16.58 8.90 27.51
C SER A 186 17.61 9.60 26.64
N TYR A 187 18.89 9.27 26.84
CA TYR A 187 19.95 9.82 26.01
C TYR A 187 21.13 8.87 25.90
N LEU A 188 21.78 8.92 24.75
CA LEU A 188 23.03 8.26 24.46
C LEU A 188 24.19 9.06 25.04
N PHE A 189 25.23 8.34 25.48
CA PHE A 189 26.46 8.94 25.99
C PHE A 189 27.68 8.07 25.64
N GLU A 190 28.86 8.70 25.63
CA GLU A 190 30.16 8.06 25.43
C GLU A 190 31.01 8.24 26.71
N GLY A 191 31.84 7.26 27.05
CA GLY A 191 32.66 7.31 28.27
C GLY A 191 31.87 6.95 29.54
N GLY A 192 32.26 7.53 30.67
CA GLY A 192 31.60 7.32 31.97
C GLY A 192 30.21 7.97 32.05
N PHE A 193 29.32 7.43 32.88
CA PHE A 193 28.00 8.00 33.04
C PHE A 193 28.06 9.36 33.78
N GLU A 194 27.47 10.38 33.16
CA GLU A 194 27.22 11.68 33.76
C GLU A 194 25.76 12.09 33.56
N THR A 195 25.17 12.70 34.59
CA THR A 195 23.80 13.22 34.50
C THR A 195 23.77 14.44 33.60
N ARG A 196 22.97 14.37 32.53
CA ARG A 196 22.78 15.48 31.60
C ARG A 196 21.53 16.26 31.94
N TYR A 197 21.67 17.57 32.12
CA TYR A 197 20.54 18.46 32.45
C TYR A 197 19.91 19.09 31.22
N ASP A 198 20.70 19.33 30.16
CA ASP A 198 20.18 19.80 28.88
C ASP A 198 19.86 18.61 27.96
N ILE A 199 18.56 18.29 27.89
CA ILE A 199 17.99 17.15 27.16
C ILE A 199 16.94 17.56 26.11
N GLU A 200 16.86 18.86 25.80
CA GLU A 200 15.89 19.40 24.84
C GLU A 200 16.45 20.46 23.90
N SER A 201 17.68 20.95 24.09
CA SER A 201 18.27 21.95 23.19
C SER A 201 18.64 21.38 21.81
N GLU A 202 18.86 22.28 20.85
CA GLU A 202 19.41 21.90 19.55
C GLU A 202 20.82 21.32 19.66
N GLU A 203 21.64 21.79 20.61
CA GLU A 203 22.96 21.24 20.90
C GLU A 203 22.87 19.80 21.38
N PHE A 204 21.94 19.51 22.30
CA PHE A 204 21.63 18.15 22.73
C PHE A 204 21.32 17.24 21.54
N TYR A 205 20.38 17.62 20.67
CA TYR A 205 20.02 16.78 19.52
C TYR A 205 21.19 16.61 18.52
N CYS A 206 22.00 17.64 18.31
CA CYS A 206 23.21 17.54 17.50
C CYS A 206 24.20 16.51 18.09
N ASP A 207 24.42 16.53 19.40
CA ASP A 207 25.30 15.56 20.08
C ASP A 207 24.78 14.14 19.94
N GLN A 208 23.48 13.92 20.19
CA GLN A 208 22.85 12.62 20.05
C GLN A 208 23.00 12.08 18.62
N TYR A 209 22.85 12.96 17.63
CA TYR A 209 23.00 12.60 16.23
C TYR A 209 24.45 12.22 15.89
N LEU A 210 25.43 12.96 16.41
CA LEU A 210 26.85 12.65 16.25
C LEU A 210 27.21 11.29 16.85
N ILE A 211 26.67 10.96 18.03
CA ILE A 211 26.86 9.63 18.64
C ILE A 211 26.30 8.54 17.71
N MET A 212 25.05 8.68 17.24
CA MET A 212 24.44 7.71 16.33
C MET A 212 25.17 7.58 14.98
N GLN A 213 25.80 8.65 14.49
CA GLN A 213 26.59 8.60 13.25
C GLN A 213 27.90 7.80 13.39
N LYS A 214 28.48 7.75 14.59
CA LYS A 214 29.72 7.01 14.86
C LYS A 214 29.48 5.52 15.12
N VAL A 215 28.23 5.10 15.30
CA VAL A 215 27.87 3.71 15.58
C VAL A 215 28.41 2.80 14.47
N ARG A 216 29.13 1.76 14.90
CA ARG A 216 29.60 0.66 14.05
C ARG A 216 28.75 -0.56 14.32
N LEU A 217 28.40 -1.26 13.25
CA LEU A 217 27.61 -2.48 13.29
C LEU A 217 28.56 -3.68 13.35
N GLU A 218 28.23 -4.71 14.12
CA GLU A 218 29.00 -5.94 14.20
C GLU A 218 28.64 -6.90 13.07
N ASN A 219 29.66 -7.53 12.49
CA ASN A 219 29.48 -8.73 11.71
C ASN A 219 29.33 -9.93 12.66
N ALA A 220 28.25 -10.70 12.52
CA ALA A 220 27.92 -11.76 13.46
C ALA A 220 28.96 -12.89 13.49
N GLU A 221 29.58 -13.21 12.35
CA GLU A 221 30.60 -14.26 12.26
C GLU A 221 31.90 -13.81 12.95
N GLU A 222 32.36 -12.58 12.64
CA GLU A 222 33.53 -11.99 13.29
C GLU A 222 33.32 -11.89 14.81
N LEU A 223 32.14 -11.48 15.26
CA LEU A 223 31.80 -11.43 16.69
C LEU A 223 31.87 -12.80 17.36
N CYS A 224 31.35 -13.85 16.71
CA CYS A 224 31.45 -15.22 17.25
C CYS A 224 32.91 -15.68 17.37
N HIS A 225 33.77 -15.31 16.42
CA HIS A 225 35.21 -15.57 16.49
C HIS A 225 35.89 -14.82 17.65
N LYS A 226 35.55 -13.53 17.85
CA LYS A 226 36.03 -12.71 19.00
C LYS A 226 35.62 -13.35 20.33
N LEU A 227 34.45 -13.98 20.39
CA LEU A 227 33.91 -14.61 21.61
C LEU A 227 34.32 -16.08 21.81
N HIS A 228 35.11 -16.66 20.89
CA HIS A 228 35.48 -18.08 20.91
C HIS A 228 34.29 -19.05 20.95
N MET A 229 33.19 -18.70 20.27
CA MET A 229 32.03 -19.58 20.13
C MET A 229 32.32 -20.66 19.09
N ASP A 230 31.85 -21.90 19.33
CA ASP A 230 31.88 -22.95 18.30
C ASP A 230 31.20 -22.43 17.04
N GLU A 231 31.81 -22.66 15.86
CA GLU A 231 31.24 -22.20 14.59
C GLU A 231 29.76 -22.60 14.57
N PRO A 232 28.83 -21.64 14.41
CA PRO A 232 27.42 -21.98 14.28
C PRO A 232 27.35 -22.99 13.14
N ARG A 233 26.64 -24.11 13.35
CA ARG A 233 26.35 -25.04 12.25
C ARG A 233 25.61 -24.24 11.18
N GLN A 234 26.35 -23.70 10.23
CA GLN A 234 25.79 -23.09 9.04
C GLN A 234 25.02 -24.22 8.38
N ASN A 235 23.68 -24.12 8.42
CA ASN A 235 22.89 -24.71 7.36
C ASN A 235 23.42 -24.08 6.07
N GLN A 236 24.28 -24.86 5.39
CA GLN A 236 24.77 -24.74 4.03
C GLN A 236 24.85 -23.33 3.45
N LYS A 237 26.07 -22.93 3.06
CA LYS A 237 26.36 -21.85 2.08
C LYS A 237 25.13 -21.50 1.22
N LEU A 238 24.51 -20.38 1.55
CA LEU A 238 23.30 -19.78 0.96
C LEU A 238 23.48 -19.28 -0.48
N TYR A 239 24.68 -19.42 -1.05
CA TYR A 239 25.01 -18.91 -2.37
C TYR A 239 24.93 -20.03 -3.40
N VAL A 240 23.75 -20.15 -4.00
CA VAL A 240 23.60 -20.84 -5.29
C VAL A 240 23.97 -19.82 -6.36
N GLN A 241 24.96 -20.13 -7.18
CA GLN A 241 25.18 -19.42 -8.43
C GLN A 241 23.95 -19.64 -9.32
N TYR A 242 23.21 -18.57 -9.60
CA TYR A 242 22.01 -18.63 -10.42
C TYR A 242 22.38 -18.44 -11.89
N GLU A 243 21.94 -19.36 -12.74
CA GLU A 243 22.16 -19.30 -14.17
C GLU A 243 21.24 -18.24 -14.79
N VAL A 244 21.81 -17.07 -15.05
CA VAL A 244 21.18 -15.98 -15.79
C VAL A 244 21.57 -16.16 -17.24
N SER A 245 20.59 -16.51 -18.09
CA SER A 245 20.69 -16.67 -19.55
C SER A 245 21.97 -17.38 -20.06
N GLU A 246 21.91 -18.68 -20.33
CA GLU A 246 22.98 -19.51 -20.95
C GLU A 246 24.41 -18.97 -20.71
N GLY A 247 24.94 -19.20 -19.50
CA GLY A 247 26.38 -19.07 -19.23
C GLY A 247 26.84 -18.01 -18.22
N PHE A 248 25.96 -17.32 -17.47
CA PHE A 248 26.39 -16.33 -16.47
C PHE A 248 25.82 -16.55 -15.06
N CYS A 249 26.64 -16.33 -14.03
CA CYS A 249 26.28 -16.49 -12.61
C CYS A 249 26.57 -15.23 -11.80
N MET A 250 25.55 -14.64 -11.16
CA MET A 250 25.69 -13.51 -10.22
C MET A 250 25.24 -13.87 -8.81
N SER A 251 25.96 -13.36 -7.81
CA SER A 251 25.49 -13.38 -6.42
C SER A 251 24.51 -12.23 -6.14
N PRO A 252 23.60 -12.37 -5.16
CA PRO A 252 22.73 -11.28 -4.71
C PRO A 252 23.49 -10.00 -4.33
N GLU A 253 24.68 -10.10 -3.73
CA GLU A 253 25.54 -8.97 -3.36
C GLU A 253 26.00 -8.21 -4.60
N GLN A 254 26.41 -8.93 -5.64
CA GLN A 254 26.83 -8.32 -6.90
C GLN A 254 25.67 -7.59 -7.56
N VAL A 255 24.47 -8.17 -7.55
CA VAL A 255 23.27 -7.51 -8.06
C VAL A 255 22.97 -6.21 -7.32
N ILE A 256 22.94 -6.26 -5.98
CA ILE A 256 22.68 -5.06 -5.16
C ILE A 256 23.76 -4.01 -5.39
N SER A 257 25.03 -4.42 -5.43
CA SER A 257 26.18 -3.53 -5.63
C SER A 257 26.11 -2.81 -6.98
N TYR A 258 25.98 -3.57 -8.08
CA TYR A 258 25.97 -3.02 -9.44
C TYR A 258 24.76 -2.12 -9.68
N LEU A 259 23.57 -2.52 -9.25
CA LEU A 259 22.39 -1.66 -9.38
C LEU A 259 22.48 -0.42 -8.48
N SER A 260 23.09 -0.51 -7.29
CA SER A 260 23.28 0.63 -6.39
C SER A 260 24.27 1.68 -6.92
N GLU A 261 25.00 1.40 -8.00
CA GLU A 261 25.76 2.42 -8.73
C GLU A 261 24.81 3.53 -9.24
N ILE A 262 23.56 3.19 -9.54
CA ILE A 262 22.51 4.07 -10.09
C ILE A 262 21.66 4.66 -8.96
N LEU A 263 21.45 5.98 -8.94
CA LEU A 263 20.71 6.67 -7.87
C LEU A 263 19.31 6.07 -7.60
N VAL A 264 18.52 5.77 -8.64
CA VAL A 264 17.15 5.25 -8.46
C VAL A 264 17.14 3.91 -7.72
N PHE A 265 18.00 2.98 -8.10
CA PHE A 265 18.12 1.66 -7.46
C PHE A 265 18.78 1.76 -6.09
N ARG A 266 19.79 2.63 -5.93
CA ARG A 266 20.38 2.92 -4.62
C ARG A 266 19.31 3.38 -3.62
N ARG A 267 18.44 4.30 -4.03
CA ARG A 267 17.30 4.77 -3.21
C ARG A 267 16.28 3.67 -2.93
N ILE A 268 16.01 2.78 -3.89
CA ILE A 268 15.14 1.61 -3.68
C ILE A 268 15.74 0.70 -2.59
N PHE A 269 16.99 0.26 -2.73
CA PHE A 269 17.63 -0.62 -1.75
C PHE A 269 17.82 0.05 -0.39
N GLU A 270 18.07 1.36 -0.35
CA GLU A 270 18.06 2.13 0.89
C GLU A 270 16.69 2.12 1.57
N ARG A 271 15.60 2.39 0.83
CA ARG A 271 14.24 2.31 1.38
C ARG A 271 13.92 0.91 1.88
N MET A 272 14.26 -0.13 1.14
CA MET A 272 14.01 -1.52 1.54
C MET A 272 14.82 -1.93 2.76
N ARG A 273 16.10 -1.56 2.83
CA ARG A 273 16.94 -1.77 4.03
C ARG A 273 16.35 -1.05 5.23
N ARG A 274 15.79 0.13 5.00
CA ARG A 274 14.98 0.88 5.95
C ARG A 274 13.54 0.37 6.06
N GLY A 275 13.12 -0.78 5.52
CA GLY A 275 11.71 -1.24 5.63
C GLY A 275 10.63 -0.23 5.17
N GLN A 276 11.01 0.79 4.40
CA GLN A 276 10.18 1.87 3.87
C GLN A 276 9.83 1.59 2.40
N GLN A 277 9.91 0.33 1.97
CA GLN A 277 9.65 -0.01 0.58
C GLN A 277 8.23 0.39 0.19
N GLN A 278 8.13 0.97 -0.99
CA GLN A 278 6.86 1.29 -1.63
C GLN A 278 6.43 0.13 -2.51
N GLU A 279 5.14 0.01 -2.79
CA GLU A 279 4.61 -1.01 -3.71
C GLU A 279 5.31 -0.93 -5.08
N GLN A 280 5.58 0.29 -5.57
CA GLN A 280 6.34 0.51 -6.79
C GLN A 280 7.79 0.01 -6.72
N ASP A 281 8.46 0.07 -5.55
CA ASP A 281 9.82 -0.45 -5.38
C ASP A 281 9.83 -1.97 -5.64
N TRP A 282 8.82 -2.66 -5.11
CA TRP A 282 8.66 -4.10 -5.27
C TRP A 282 8.41 -4.48 -6.73
N PHE A 283 7.53 -3.75 -7.43
CA PHE A 283 7.25 -4.00 -8.85
C PHE A 283 8.41 -3.64 -9.78
N VAL A 284 9.20 -2.60 -9.46
CA VAL A 284 10.43 -2.26 -10.19
C VAL A 284 11.45 -3.38 -10.06
N LEU A 285 11.66 -3.91 -8.85
CA LEU A 285 12.55 -5.05 -8.64
C LEU A 285 12.00 -6.33 -9.25
N LEU A 286 10.68 -6.57 -9.21
CA LEU A 286 10.07 -7.70 -9.89
C LEU A 286 10.28 -7.62 -11.42
N GLY A 287 10.05 -6.45 -12.01
CA GLY A 287 10.28 -6.22 -13.44
C GLY A 287 11.74 -6.39 -13.81
N THR A 288 12.66 -5.83 -13.02
CA THR A 288 14.10 -5.87 -13.27
C THR A 288 14.73 -7.23 -13.02
N LEU A 289 14.41 -7.88 -11.89
CA LEU A 289 15.09 -9.08 -11.40
C LEU A 289 14.27 -10.35 -11.54
N GLY A 290 12.94 -10.25 -11.61
CA GLY A 290 12.04 -11.41 -11.60
C GLY A 290 12.24 -12.35 -12.80
N ARG A 291 12.93 -11.91 -13.86
CA ARG A 291 13.26 -12.73 -15.04
C ARG A 291 14.73 -13.15 -15.12
N LEU A 292 15.57 -12.78 -14.15
CA LEU A 292 16.97 -13.21 -14.12
C LEU A 292 17.08 -14.73 -14.01
N ASP A 293 16.16 -15.38 -13.29
CA ASP A 293 16.12 -16.82 -13.14
C ASP A 293 14.69 -17.37 -13.27
N SER A 294 14.56 -18.67 -13.55
CA SER A 294 13.29 -19.34 -13.87
C SER A 294 12.27 -19.32 -12.72
N ASP A 295 12.69 -19.13 -11.47
CA ASP A 295 11.84 -19.22 -10.29
C ASP A 295 11.80 -17.92 -9.47
N GLY A 296 12.51 -16.86 -9.89
CA GLY A 296 12.64 -15.63 -9.12
C GLY A 296 13.44 -15.80 -7.83
N LYS A 297 14.30 -16.82 -7.74
CA LYS A 297 15.12 -17.14 -6.55
C LYS A 297 16.07 -16.00 -6.21
N ILE A 298 16.67 -15.34 -7.19
CA ILE A 298 17.60 -14.23 -6.90
C ILE A 298 16.86 -13.06 -6.25
N LEU A 299 15.66 -12.75 -6.75
CA LEU A 299 14.79 -11.72 -6.18
C LEU A 299 14.33 -12.12 -4.76
N LEU A 300 13.93 -13.38 -4.54
CA LEU A 300 13.58 -13.88 -3.21
C LEU A 300 14.74 -13.74 -2.22
N THR A 301 15.96 -14.12 -2.62
CA THR A 301 17.16 -14.04 -1.78
C THR A 301 17.54 -12.59 -1.45
N ILE A 302 17.40 -11.67 -2.42
CA ILE A 302 17.60 -10.23 -2.19
C ILE A 302 16.54 -9.71 -1.22
N LEU A 303 15.27 -10.01 -1.47
CA LEU A 303 14.16 -9.52 -0.64
C LEU A 303 14.26 -10.02 0.80
N ASN A 304 14.68 -11.27 1.01
CA ASN A 304 14.84 -11.88 2.34
C ASN A 304 15.72 -11.07 3.30
N ARG A 305 16.68 -10.30 2.76
CA ARG A 305 17.59 -9.44 3.55
C ARG A 305 16.90 -8.25 4.18
N TYR A 306 15.70 -7.90 3.71
CA TYR A 306 15.04 -6.66 4.09
C TYR A 306 13.89 -6.89 5.09
N PRO A 307 13.62 -5.93 6.00
CA PRO A 307 12.56 -6.05 7.01
C PRO A 307 11.16 -6.36 6.46
N GLY A 308 10.87 -5.96 5.22
CA GLY A 308 9.57 -6.17 4.57
C GLY A 308 9.27 -7.56 4.01
N TYR A 309 10.21 -8.50 4.05
CA TYR A 309 10.03 -9.81 3.41
C TYR A 309 9.23 -10.81 4.24
N ASP A 310 8.14 -11.30 3.64
CA ASP A 310 7.40 -12.51 4.03
C ASP A 310 7.51 -13.55 2.90
N GLU A 311 8.01 -14.75 3.20
CA GLU A 311 8.31 -15.75 2.16
C GLU A 311 7.05 -16.22 1.42
N SER A 312 5.96 -16.51 2.14
CA SER A 312 4.73 -17.04 1.54
C SER A 312 4.09 -16.01 0.60
N THR A 313 3.92 -14.78 1.10
CA THR A 313 3.34 -13.67 0.35
C THR A 313 4.23 -13.28 -0.83
N THR A 314 5.54 -13.23 -0.64
CA THR A 314 6.47 -12.88 -1.73
C THR A 314 6.46 -13.93 -2.83
N ARG A 315 6.46 -15.23 -2.49
CA ARG A 315 6.36 -16.32 -3.48
C ARG A 315 5.05 -16.25 -4.25
N GLU A 316 3.93 -16.03 -3.57
CA GLU A 316 2.63 -15.93 -4.24
C GLU A 316 2.54 -14.67 -5.12
N ASN A 317 3.07 -13.53 -4.66
CA ASN A 317 3.12 -12.29 -5.45
C ASN A 317 4.01 -12.45 -6.68
N ILE A 318 5.18 -13.08 -6.57
CA ILE A 318 6.03 -13.39 -7.73
C ILE A 318 5.25 -14.30 -8.68
N ARG A 319 4.61 -15.37 -8.18
CA ARG A 319 3.81 -16.29 -9.02
C ARG A 319 2.70 -15.57 -9.77
N LYS A 320 1.96 -14.69 -9.09
CA LYS A 320 0.84 -13.91 -9.63
C LYS A 320 1.29 -12.87 -10.65
N HIS A 321 2.36 -12.12 -10.36
CA HIS A 321 2.65 -10.87 -11.07
C HIS A 321 3.87 -10.94 -12.00
N ARG A 322 4.76 -11.93 -11.86
CA ARG A 322 6.03 -11.97 -12.63
C ARG A 322 5.86 -11.89 -14.16
N LYS A 323 4.75 -12.41 -14.69
CA LYS A 323 4.45 -12.36 -16.13
C LYS A 323 4.04 -10.96 -16.60
N ASP A 324 3.58 -10.11 -15.69
CA ASP A 324 2.92 -8.84 -15.99
C ASP A 324 3.85 -7.63 -15.86
N TYR A 325 5.05 -7.80 -15.30
CA TYR A 325 6.02 -6.73 -15.05
C TYR A 325 7.34 -6.99 -15.79
N TYR A 326 7.93 -5.91 -16.32
CA TYR A 326 9.11 -5.92 -17.19
C TYR A 326 10.17 -4.91 -16.72
N PRO A 327 11.45 -5.07 -17.10
CA PRO A 327 12.48 -4.07 -16.81
C PRO A 327 12.09 -2.72 -17.41
N ALA A 328 12.05 -1.70 -16.57
CA ALA A 328 11.78 -0.32 -16.95
C ALA A 328 13.06 0.35 -17.48
N THR A 329 12.92 1.23 -18.48
CA THR A 329 14.02 2.07 -18.98
C THR A 329 14.40 3.13 -17.93
N PHE A 330 15.60 3.67 -18.00
CA PHE A 330 16.04 4.70 -17.05
C PHE A 330 15.23 5.98 -17.16
N ASP A 331 14.93 6.50 -18.36
CA ASP A 331 14.08 7.69 -18.50
C ASP A 331 12.74 7.50 -17.77
N TYR A 332 12.15 6.30 -17.92
CA TYR A 332 10.89 5.96 -17.28
C TYR A 332 11.04 5.75 -15.76
N LEU A 333 12.08 5.08 -15.28
CA LEU A 333 12.36 4.92 -13.85
C LEU A 333 12.54 6.27 -13.16
N TYR A 334 13.36 7.14 -13.72
CA TYR A 334 13.61 8.46 -13.14
C TYR A 334 12.35 9.33 -13.14
N GLN A 335 11.50 9.21 -14.16
CA GLN A 335 10.19 9.85 -14.19
C GLN A 335 9.26 9.39 -13.06
N ILE A 336 9.05 8.07 -12.87
CA ILE A 336 8.11 7.59 -11.85
C ILE A 336 8.57 7.84 -10.41
N TYR A 337 9.88 7.98 -10.20
CA TYR A 337 10.44 8.37 -8.90
C TYR A 337 10.62 9.88 -8.73
N ASN A 338 10.25 10.68 -9.74
CA ASN A 338 10.42 12.14 -9.75
C ASN A 338 11.87 12.56 -9.42
N LEU A 339 12.82 11.99 -10.15
CA LEU A 339 14.26 12.22 -10.01
C LEU A 339 14.83 12.84 -11.29
N GLU A 340 15.85 13.69 -11.15
CA GLU A 340 16.68 14.10 -12.29
C GLU A 340 17.60 12.94 -12.70
N MET A 341 17.61 12.64 -14.00
CA MET A 341 18.39 11.54 -14.56
C MET A 341 19.89 11.86 -14.57
N GLU A 342 20.70 10.87 -14.21
CA GLU A 342 22.17 10.97 -14.26
C GLU A 342 22.67 11.07 -15.72
N ASP A 343 23.57 12.02 -15.99
CA ASP A 343 24.12 12.26 -17.34
C ASP A 343 24.87 11.05 -17.94
N THR A 344 25.29 10.11 -17.09
CA THR A 344 26.05 8.91 -17.48
C THR A 344 25.17 7.77 -17.98
N LEU A 345 23.85 7.88 -17.91
CA LEU A 345 22.91 6.81 -18.27
C LEU A 345 22.31 7.05 -19.66
N GLU A 346 22.13 5.97 -20.40
CA GLU A 346 21.35 6.00 -21.64
C GLU A 346 19.85 5.90 -21.32
N GLN A 347 19.05 6.83 -21.84
CA GLN A 347 17.61 6.94 -21.53
C GLN A 347 16.83 5.64 -21.74
N GLU A 348 17.16 4.90 -22.81
CA GLU A 348 16.50 3.65 -23.20
C GLU A 348 17.11 2.39 -22.54
N GLU A 349 18.24 2.50 -21.85
CA GLU A 349 18.83 1.38 -21.12
C GLU A 349 17.97 1.07 -19.88
N THR A 350 17.81 -0.20 -19.56
CA THR A 350 17.09 -0.70 -18.38
C THR A 350 18.05 -1.09 -17.27
N GLY A 351 17.57 -1.14 -16.03
CA GLY A 351 18.37 -1.68 -14.91
C GLY A 351 18.85 -3.12 -15.15
N TYR A 352 18.08 -3.90 -15.90
CA TYR A 352 18.47 -5.26 -16.30
C TYR A 352 19.64 -5.25 -17.29
N GLU A 353 19.57 -4.45 -18.36
CA GLU A 353 20.66 -4.31 -19.32
C GLU A 353 21.94 -3.77 -18.67
N TYR A 354 21.80 -2.74 -17.82
CA TYR A 354 22.92 -2.20 -17.06
C TYR A 354 23.58 -3.27 -16.19
N LEU A 355 22.77 -4.04 -15.45
CA LEU A 355 23.25 -5.12 -14.59
C LEU A 355 24.06 -6.14 -15.39
N LEU A 356 23.54 -6.59 -16.54
CA LEU A 356 24.23 -7.56 -17.42
C LEU A 356 25.50 -6.98 -18.03
N ARG A 357 25.47 -5.72 -18.49
CA ARG A 357 26.66 -5.02 -19.02
C ARG A 357 27.73 -4.88 -17.95
N ARG A 358 27.35 -4.51 -16.72
CA ARG A 358 28.28 -4.38 -15.59
C ARG A 358 28.89 -5.71 -15.18
N ALA A 359 28.12 -6.79 -15.32
CA ALA A 359 28.56 -8.17 -15.20
C ALA A 359 29.53 -8.64 -16.30
N GLY A 360 29.78 -7.85 -17.35
CA GLY A 360 30.72 -8.18 -18.42
C GLY A 360 30.08 -8.80 -19.67
N MET A 361 28.75 -8.73 -19.82
CA MET A 361 28.09 -9.13 -21.07
C MET A 361 28.18 -8.00 -22.11
N GLU A 362 28.90 -8.25 -23.20
CA GLU A 362 28.88 -7.36 -24.36
C GLU A 362 27.54 -7.49 -25.10
N LYS A 363 26.75 -6.40 -25.08
CA LYS A 363 25.40 -6.30 -25.68
C LYS A 363 24.45 -7.38 -25.14
N PRO A 364 23.92 -7.22 -23.90
CA PRO A 364 22.82 -8.06 -23.44
C PRO A 364 21.74 -8.08 -24.52
N LYS A 365 21.37 -9.27 -25.00
CA LYS A 365 20.23 -9.39 -25.90
C LYS A 365 19.05 -8.81 -25.14
N ARG A 366 18.49 -7.69 -25.63
CA ARG A 366 17.19 -7.22 -25.18
C ARG A 366 16.29 -8.45 -25.17
N ILE A 367 15.70 -8.75 -24.02
CA ILE A 367 14.51 -9.58 -23.98
C ILE A 367 13.41 -8.70 -24.60
N GLU A 368 13.53 -8.43 -25.90
CA GLU A 368 12.38 -8.25 -26.75
C GLU A 368 11.61 -9.53 -26.54
N THR A 369 10.57 -9.47 -25.72
CA THR A 369 9.63 -10.56 -25.52
C THR A 369 9.28 -11.13 -26.86
N GLU A 370 9.88 -12.27 -27.16
CA GLU A 370 9.79 -12.95 -28.43
C GLU A 370 10.28 -12.07 -29.58
N LYS A 371 11.27 -12.56 -30.34
CA LYS A 371 11.31 -12.23 -31.76
C LYS A 371 10.02 -12.78 -32.38
N SER A 372 8.94 -12.04 -32.23
CA SER A 372 8.00 -11.83 -33.31
C SER A 372 8.83 -11.31 -34.48
N HIS A 373 8.80 -12.05 -35.57
CA HIS A 373 9.62 -11.81 -36.75
C HIS A 373 9.45 -10.34 -37.19
N ILE A 374 10.53 -9.57 -37.19
CA ILE A 374 10.61 -8.27 -37.87
C ILE A 374 10.18 -8.52 -39.32
N GLY A 375 8.95 -8.15 -39.62
CA GLY A 375 8.25 -8.47 -40.87
C GLY A 375 6.78 -8.86 -40.71
N ASP A 376 6.31 -9.21 -39.50
CA ASP A 376 4.90 -9.56 -39.27
C ASP A 376 4.11 -8.31 -38.83
N TRP A 377 3.06 -7.98 -39.57
CA TRP A 377 2.09 -6.90 -39.31
C TRP A 377 1.42 -7.00 -37.92
N ARG A 378 1.63 -8.11 -37.21
CA ARG A 378 1.15 -8.38 -35.85
C ARG A 378 1.84 -7.54 -34.76
N ASP A 379 3.00 -6.95 -35.03
CA ASP A 379 3.76 -6.14 -34.06
C ASP A 379 3.44 -4.64 -34.06
N SER A 380 2.85 -4.11 -35.13
CA SER A 380 2.62 -2.66 -35.29
C SER A 380 1.65 -2.03 -34.27
N TYR A 381 1.01 -2.85 -33.42
CA TYR A 381 -0.03 -2.43 -32.48
C TYR A 381 0.17 -2.98 -31.07
N SER A 382 1.40 -3.35 -30.68
CA SER A 382 1.70 -3.95 -29.37
C SER A 382 1.19 -3.09 -28.20
N ASP A 383 1.35 -1.76 -28.27
CA ASP A 383 0.86 -0.82 -27.26
C ASP A 383 -0.67 -0.81 -27.15
N LEU A 384 -1.38 -0.80 -28.29
CA LEU A 384 -2.85 -0.87 -28.29
C LEU A 384 -3.35 -2.19 -27.72
N LYS A 385 -2.67 -3.31 -28.02
CA LYS A 385 -2.98 -4.61 -27.43
C LYS A 385 -2.80 -4.60 -25.91
N LYS A 386 -1.76 -3.94 -25.38
CA LYS A 386 -1.58 -3.73 -23.94
C LYS A 386 -2.70 -2.88 -23.34
N ILE A 387 -3.08 -1.79 -23.99
CA ILE A 387 -4.21 -0.93 -23.56
C ILE A 387 -5.51 -1.75 -23.50
N ILE A 388 -5.78 -2.57 -24.51
CA ILE A 388 -6.96 -3.45 -24.52
C ILE A 388 -6.95 -4.44 -23.34
N ARG A 389 -5.80 -5.04 -23.00
CA ARG A 389 -5.69 -5.93 -21.83
C ARG A 389 -5.98 -5.18 -20.53
N LYS A 390 -5.38 -4.00 -20.37
CA LYS A 390 -5.61 -3.10 -19.24
C LYS A 390 -7.08 -2.71 -19.09
N GLU A 391 -7.75 -2.38 -20.20
CA GLU A 391 -9.17 -2.03 -20.21
C GLU A 391 -10.08 -3.21 -19.88
N LYS A 392 -9.80 -4.41 -20.41
CA LYS A 392 -10.53 -5.63 -20.04
C LYS A 392 -10.51 -5.83 -18.53
N ARG A 393 -9.33 -5.69 -17.91
CA ARG A 393 -9.18 -5.83 -16.46
C ARG A 393 -9.89 -4.71 -15.71
N TYR A 394 -9.76 -3.47 -16.18
CA TYR A 394 -10.39 -2.32 -15.56
C TYR A 394 -11.91 -2.41 -15.53
N VAL A 395 -12.55 -2.87 -16.62
CA VAL A 395 -14.02 -3.07 -16.65
C VAL A 395 -14.45 -4.08 -15.57
N VAL A 396 -13.69 -5.16 -15.37
CA VAL A 396 -13.97 -6.17 -14.33
C VAL A 396 -13.73 -5.63 -12.92
N ASP A 397 -12.72 -4.79 -12.73
CA ASP A 397 -12.34 -4.26 -11.41
C ASP A 397 -13.12 -2.99 -11.00
N ASN A 398 -13.88 -2.37 -11.91
CA ASN A 398 -14.63 -1.13 -11.66
C ASN A 398 -16.04 -1.38 -11.07
N ASP A 399 -16.62 -0.35 -10.46
CA ASP A 399 -17.90 -0.40 -9.73
C ASP A 399 -19.14 -0.54 -10.65
N GLU A 400 -18.95 -0.51 -11.97
CA GLU A 400 -19.99 -0.61 -13.00
C GLU A 400 -20.55 -2.05 -13.16
N VAL A 401 -21.74 -2.13 -13.79
CA VAL A 401 -22.19 -3.35 -14.48
C VAL A 401 -21.19 -3.66 -15.59
N ILE A 402 -20.76 -4.91 -15.77
CA ILE A 402 -19.90 -5.28 -16.90
C ILE A 402 -20.80 -5.47 -18.13
N PRO A 403 -20.84 -4.53 -19.08
CA PRO A 403 -21.75 -4.64 -20.21
C PRO A 403 -21.24 -5.76 -21.13
N VAL A 404 -22.03 -6.83 -21.31
CA VAL A 404 -21.63 -8.04 -22.05
C VAL A 404 -21.20 -7.72 -23.47
N GLU A 405 -21.92 -6.81 -24.13
CA GLU A 405 -21.59 -6.31 -25.45
C GLU A 405 -20.21 -5.63 -25.50
N ILE A 406 -19.92 -4.75 -24.54
CA ILE A 406 -18.65 -3.99 -24.50
C ILE A 406 -17.48 -4.95 -24.22
N MET A 407 -17.63 -5.86 -23.26
CA MET A 407 -16.59 -6.85 -22.94
C MET A 407 -16.31 -7.77 -24.13
N ASN A 408 -17.36 -8.33 -24.74
CA ASN A 408 -17.23 -9.15 -25.95
C ASN A 408 -16.57 -8.38 -27.09
N GLY A 409 -16.91 -7.09 -27.23
CA GLY A 409 -16.27 -6.19 -28.16
C GLY A 409 -14.76 -6.06 -27.91
N LEU A 410 -14.34 -5.83 -26.66
CA LEU A 410 -12.92 -5.78 -26.29
C LEU A 410 -12.21 -7.12 -26.51
N MET A 411 -12.90 -8.24 -26.31
CA MET A 411 -12.35 -9.58 -26.54
C MET A 411 -12.12 -9.88 -28.02
N ARG A 412 -12.87 -9.25 -28.92
CA ARG A 412 -12.89 -9.53 -30.36
C ARG A 412 -12.33 -8.42 -31.26
N VAL A 413 -11.54 -7.50 -30.71
CA VAL A 413 -10.90 -6.41 -31.49
C VAL A 413 -10.06 -7.01 -32.62
N SER A 414 -10.43 -6.70 -33.86
CA SER A 414 -9.75 -7.15 -35.07
C SER A 414 -8.51 -6.32 -35.38
N ASN A 415 -7.61 -6.84 -36.23
CA ASN A 415 -6.42 -6.11 -36.65
C ASN A 415 -6.75 -4.90 -37.54
N TYR A 416 -7.87 -4.94 -38.25
CA TYR A 416 -8.36 -3.80 -39.01
C TYR A 416 -8.80 -2.66 -38.07
N GLU A 417 -9.49 -2.98 -36.97
CA GLU A 417 -9.83 -1.98 -35.95
C GLU A 417 -8.59 -1.44 -35.24
N LEU A 418 -7.60 -2.28 -34.94
CA LEU A 418 -6.31 -1.81 -34.39
C LEU A 418 -5.62 -0.80 -35.32
N TYR A 419 -5.62 -1.05 -36.63
CA TYR A 419 -5.12 -0.11 -37.63
C TYR A 419 -5.88 1.21 -37.59
N GLN A 420 -7.21 1.18 -37.52
CA GLN A 420 -8.03 2.39 -37.43
C GLN A 420 -7.74 3.19 -36.16
N TYR A 421 -7.67 2.53 -34.99
CA TYR A 421 -7.34 3.19 -33.73
C TYR A 421 -5.94 3.79 -33.75
N ASN A 422 -4.96 3.07 -34.30
CA ASN A 422 -3.60 3.58 -34.42
C ASN A 422 -3.53 4.80 -35.35
N ASN A 423 -4.21 4.76 -36.49
CA ASN A 423 -4.28 5.91 -37.40
C ASN A 423 -4.92 7.13 -36.73
N PHE A 424 -6.02 6.93 -35.99
CA PHE A 424 -6.66 7.98 -35.21
C PHE A 424 -5.65 8.60 -34.22
N LEU A 425 -4.97 7.77 -33.43
CA LEU A 425 -3.97 8.25 -32.48
C LEU A 425 -2.80 8.95 -33.15
N GLN A 426 -2.33 8.47 -34.31
CA GLN A 426 -1.25 9.12 -35.06
C GLN A 426 -1.66 10.51 -35.57
N LYS A 427 -2.86 10.65 -36.13
CA LYS A 427 -3.38 11.95 -36.55
C LYS A 427 -3.55 12.89 -35.36
N LEU A 428 -4.04 12.38 -34.22
CA LEU A 428 -4.17 13.16 -32.99
C LEU A 428 -2.80 13.63 -32.48
N ARG A 429 -1.80 12.74 -32.46
CA ARG A 429 -0.41 13.06 -32.08
C ARG A 429 0.21 14.12 -33.01
N ALA A 430 -0.11 14.06 -34.30
CA ALA A 430 0.32 15.04 -35.31
C ALA A 430 -0.50 16.35 -35.27
N TRP A 431 -1.59 16.40 -34.49
CA TRP A 431 -2.54 17.52 -34.43
C TRP A 431 -3.23 17.81 -35.76
N GLU A 432 -3.55 16.75 -36.51
CA GLU A 432 -4.17 16.81 -37.84
C GLU A 432 -5.68 16.53 -37.80
N MET A 433 -6.28 16.44 -36.61
CA MET A 433 -7.71 16.13 -36.43
C MET A 433 -8.49 17.37 -35.99
N PRO A 434 -9.62 17.69 -36.65
CA PRO A 434 -10.49 18.77 -36.21
C PRO A 434 -11.39 18.33 -35.04
N PHE A 435 -11.82 19.29 -34.21
CA PHE A 435 -12.58 19.03 -32.98
C PHE A 435 -13.94 18.35 -33.22
N ASP A 436 -14.57 18.59 -34.37
CA ASP A 436 -15.88 18.01 -34.74
C ASP A 436 -15.84 16.49 -34.97
N GLU A 437 -14.65 15.91 -35.12
CA GLU A 437 -14.43 14.47 -35.19
C GLU A 437 -14.35 13.80 -33.80
N TRP A 438 -14.29 14.56 -32.71
CA TRP A 438 -14.08 14.05 -31.35
C TRP A 438 -15.40 13.83 -30.60
N LYS A 439 -16.28 13.00 -31.17
CA LYS A 439 -17.62 12.75 -30.60
C LYS A 439 -17.68 11.43 -29.84
N PRO A 440 -18.38 11.38 -28.69
CA PRO A 440 -18.61 10.13 -27.97
C PRO A 440 -19.52 9.20 -28.80
N MET A 441 -19.21 7.90 -28.76
CA MET A 441 -19.97 6.88 -29.48
C MET A 441 -20.16 5.61 -28.64
N GLY A 442 -21.40 5.11 -28.59
CA GLY A 442 -21.69 3.77 -28.07
C GLY A 442 -21.45 3.59 -26.57
N TYR A 443 -21.60 4.65 -25.76
CA TYR A 443 -21.58 4.55 -24.31
C TYR A 443 -22.95 4.12 -23.75
N LYS A 444 -22.94 3.60 -22.52
CA LYS A 444 -24.13 3.21 -21.76
C LYS A 444 -24.14 3.90 -20.39
N THR A 445 -25.34 4.18 -19.88
CA THR A 445 -25.54 4.78 -18.56
C THR A 445 -26.30 3.85 -17.63
N TYR A 446 -25.87 3.77 -16.37
CA TYR A 446 -26.52 2.95 -15.34
C TYR A 446 -26.87 3.81 -14.12
N LEU A 447 -28.06 3.59 -13.55
CA LEU A 447 -28.47 4.26 -12.32
C LEU A 447 -28.10 3.40 -11.11
N ARG A 448 -27.11 3.86 -10.34
CA ARG A 448 -26.74 3.23 -9.06
C ARG A 448 -27.50 3.91 -7.93
N LYS A 449 -28.34 3.15 -7.22
CA LYS A 449 -28.98 3.59 -5.98
C LYS A 449 -28.04 3.33 -4.78
N GLU A 450 -27.87 4.35 -3.96
CA GLU A 450 -27.24 4.36 -2.63
C GLU A 450 -28.34 4.71 -1.60
N GLU A 451 -28.09 4.54 -0.30
CA GLU A 451 -29.08 4.82 0.75
C GLU A 451 -29.69 6.22 0.67
N ASP A 452 -28.87 7.23 0.33
CA ASP A 452 -29.24 8.65 0.37
C ASP A 452 -29.30 9.33 -1.01
N LYS A 453 -28.92 8.64 -2.10
CA LYS A 453 -28.76 9.25 -3.43
C LYS A 453 -28.78 8.24 -4.57
N THR A 454 -28.93 8.75 -5.79
CA THR A 454 -28.75 7.99 -7.02
C THR A 454 -27.62 8.61 -7.83
N ARG A 455 -26.76 7.76 -8.41
CA ARG A 455 -25.64 8.17 -9.26
C ARG A 455 -25.81 7.64 -10.67
N VAL A 456 -25.43 8.45 -11.64
CA VAL A 456 -25.33 8.04 -13.04
C VAL A 456 -23.90 7.54 -13.28
N LEU A 457 -23.76 6.24 -13.54
CA LEU A 457 -22.52 5.60 -13.95
C LEU A 457 -22.47 5.52 -15.48
N VAL A 458 -21.27 5.57 -16.05
CA VAL A 458 -21.07 5.60 -17.50
C VAL A 458 -20.05 4.55 -17.92
N SER A 459 -20.46 3.64 -18.80
CA SER A 459 -19.52 2.72 -19.44
C SER A 459 -19.32 3.12 -20.90
N LEU A 460 -18.08 3.44 -21.27
CA LEU A 460 -17.75 3.79 -22.65
C LEU A 460 -17.84 2.57 -23.56
N GLY A 461 -18.22 2.82 -24.81
CA GLY A 461 -18.09 1.86 -25.89
C GLY A 461 -16.64 1.43 -26.10
N LYS A 462 -16.47 0.28 -26.75
CA LYS A 462 -15.18 -0.35 -27.03
C LYS A 462 -14.12 0.62 -27.58
N SER A 463 -14.46 1.37 -28.63
CA SER A 463 -13.52 2.23 -29.35
C SER A 463 -13.08 3.41 -28.49
N ASP A 464 -14.04 4.13 -27.93
CA ASP A 464 -13.79 5.29 -27.06
C ASP A 464 -12.97 4.92 -25.83
N ARG A 465 -13.24 3.76 -25.24
CA ARG A 465 -12.47 3.23 -24.12
C ARG A 465 -10.99 3.03 -24.47
N ILE A 466 -10.70 2.42 -25.62
CA ILE A 466 -9.32 2.21 -26.09
C ILE A 466 -8.63 3.55 -26.36
N ILE A 467 -9.30 4.45 -27.09
CA ILE A 467 -8.73 5.74 -27.52
C ILE A 467 -8.50 6.66 -26.32
N THR A 468 -9.51 6.89 -25.48
CA THR A 468 -9.39 7.81 -24.34
C THR A 468 -8.33 7.33 -23.35
N THR A 469 -8.20 6.03 -23.12
CA THR A 469 -7.14 5.48 -22.27
C THR A 469 -5.76 5.58 -22.90
N ALA A 470 -5.63 5.36 -24.21
CA ALA A 470 -4.37 5.59 -24.92
C ALA A 470 -3.91 7.05 -24.76
N VAL A 471 -4.83 8.00 -25.00
CA VAL A 471 -4.55 9.44 -24.92
C VAL A 471 -4.27 9.88 -23.49
N MET A 472 -5.01 9.35 -22.50
CA MET A 472 -4.75 9.60 -21.08
C MET A 472 -3.35 9.13 -20.68
N LEU A 473 -2.92 7.95 -21.10
CA LEU A 473 -1.58 7.44 -20.80
C LEU A 473 -0.49 8.28 -21.49
N ASP A 474 -0.70 8.67 -22.76
CA ASP A 474 0.23 9.56 -23.48
C ASP A 474 0.32 10.94 -22.80
N MET A 475 -0.81 11.51 -22.33
CA MET A 475 -0.85 12.74 -21.55
C MET A 475 -0.03 12.62 -20.26
N CYS A 476 -0.24 11.57 -19.48
CA CYS A 476 0.42 11.43 -18.19
C CYS A 476 1.93 11.15 -18.35
N ARG A 477 2.33 10.44 -19.42
CA ARG A 477 3.74 10.25 -19.77
C ARG A 477 4.42 11.58 -20.11
N GLU A 478 3.79 12.41 -20.92
CA GLU A 478 4.32 13.71 -21.30
C GLU A 478 4.33 14.73 -20.14
N TRP A 479 3.34 14.66 -19.25
CA TRP A 479 3.22 15.54 -18.08
C TRP A 479 4.34 15.34 -17.05
N LYS A 480 4.91 14.13 -16.96
CA LYS A 480 6.03 13.76 -16.05
C LYS A 480 5.82 14.04 -14.56
N HIS A 481 4.62 14.45 -14.12
CA HIS A 481 4.31 14.75 -12.73
C HIS A 481 3.16 13.86 -12.22
N GLY A 482 3.36 13.17 -11.10
CA GLY A 482 2.31 12.39 -10.45
C GLY A 482 1.36 13.28 -9.62
N TRP A 483 0.44 12.66 -8.91
CA TRP A 483 -0.37 13.31 -7.88
C TRP A 483 -0.14 12.66 -6.51
N LYS A 484 -0.41 13.39 -5.42
CA LYS A 484 -0.11 12.94 -4.04
C LYS A 484 -1.18 12.09 -3.39
N SER A 485 -2.36 11.98 -4.00
CA SER A 485 -3.44 11.13 -3.49
C SER A 485 -3.10 9.64 -3.52
N TYR A 486 -3.72 8.88 -2.63
CA TYR A 486 -3.62 7.41 -2.65
C TYR A 486 -4.42 6.78 -3.80
N SER A 487 -5.40 7.49 -4.36
CA SER A 487 -6.32 6.97 -5.38
C SER A 487 -5.77 7.06 -6.81
N TYR A 488 -6.22 6.12 -7.65
CA TYR A 488 -6.02 6.07 -9.10
C TYR A 488 -4.57 6.21 -9.61
N GLN A 489 -3.56 5.94 -8.78
CA GLN A 489 -2.16 5.94 -9.21
C GLN A 489 -1.95 5.02 -10.41
N ILE A 490 -1.38 5.54 -11.51
CA ILE A 490 -1.25 4.81 -12.78
C ILE A 490 -0.17 3.73 -12.66
N SER A 491 -0.51 2.50 -13.03
CA SER A 491 0.43 1.37 -13.12
C SER A 491 0.97 1.24 -14.54
N TYR A 492 1.99 2.03 -14.91
CA TYR A 492 2.50 1.92 -16.29
C TYR A 492 3.34 0.66 -16.54
N MET A 493 3.95 0.07 -15.51
CA MET A 493 4.77 -1.14 -15.65
C MET A 493 3.96 -2.43 -15.82
N SER A 494 2.69 -2.42 -15.42
CA SER A 494 1.84 -3.59 -15.58
C SER A 494 1.35 -3.71 -17.01
N ASP A 495 1.34 -4.91 -17.59
CA ASP A 495 0.66 -5.16 -18.86
C ASP A 495 -0.87 -5.34 -18.73
N ASN A 496 -1.39 -5.47 -17.49
CA ASN A 496 -2.79 -5.84 -17.23
C ASN A 496 -3.57 -4.84 -16.36
N TYR A 497 -2.92 -4.00 -15.55
CA TYR A 497 -3.62 -3.09 -14.64
C TYR A 497 -3.43 -1.63 -15.08
N LEU A 498 -4.51 -0.84 -15.14
CA LEU A 498 -4.41 0.61 -15.37
C LEU A 498 -3.91 1.36 -14.13
N PHE A 499 -4.43 0.97 -12.97
CA PHE A 499 -4.18 1.65 -11.70
C PHE A 499 -3.59 0.67 -10.69
N HIS A 500 -2.94 1.20 -9.65
CA HIS A 500 -2.59 0.44 -8.46
C HIS A 500 -3.85 -0.15 -7.81
N SER A 501 -3.67 -1.25 -7.08
CA SER A 501 -4.79 -1.89 -6.37
C SER A 501 -5.48 -0.89 -5.44
N TRP A 502 -6.78 -0.69 -5.66
CA TRP A 502 -7.58 0.21 -4.82
C TRP A 502 -7.59 -0.26 -3.35
N PHE A 503 -7.59 -1.58 -3.13
CA PHE A 503 -7.61 -2.20 -1.80
C PHE A 503 -6.31 -1.90 -1.03
N SER A 504 -5.16 -2.07 -1.69
CA SER A 504 -3.85 -1.75 -1.12
C SER A 504 -3.72 -0.25 -0.85
N SER A 505 -4.15 0.57 -1.81
CA SER A 505 -4.09 2.03 -1.72
C SER A 505 -4.95 2.59 -0.59
N TRP A 506 -6.19 2.10 -0.47
CA TRP A 506 -7.12 2.46 0.60
C TRP A 506 -6.62 2.00 1.98
N SER A 507 -6.09 0.79 2.07
CA SER A 507 -5.49 0.28 3.31
C SER A 507 -4.31 1.14 3.79
N ARG A 508 -3.49 1.65 2.85
CA ARG A 508 -2.39 2.57 3.17
C ARG A 508 -2.88 3.95 3.64
N TYR A 509 -3.92 4.48 3.02
CA TYR A 509 -4.56 5.74 3.44
C TYR A 509 -5.07 5.65 4.88
N ILE A 510 -5.88 4.64 5.22
CA ILE A 510 -6.41 4.44 6.58
C ILE A 510 -5.30 4.19 7.59
N ARG A 511 -4.24 3.49 7.19
CA ARG A 511 -3.08 3.24 8.05
C ARG A 511 -2.37 4.51 8.48
N GLU A 512 -2.17 5.46 7.57
CA GLU A 512 -1.56 6.73 7.94
C GLU A 512 -2.45 7.56 8.88
N ILE A 513 -3.77 7.46 8.74
CA ILE A 513 -4.72 8.09 9.69
C ILE A 513 -4.60 7.44 11.08
N LYS A 514 -4.56 6.10 11.17
CA LYS A 514 -4.41 5.38 12.44
C LYS A 514 -3.17 5.79 13.23
N CYS A 515 -2.05 6.06 12.55
CA CYS A 515 -0.82 6.52 13.22
C CYS A 515 -1.01 7.81 14.04
N TYR A 516 -1.99 8.64 13.70
CA TYR A 516 -2.33 9.83 14.50
C TYR A 516 -3.38 9.55 15.56
N LEU A 517 -4.36 8.69 15.28
CA LEU A 517 -5.52 8.50 16.17
C LEU A 517 -5.27 7.53 17.33
N GLU A 518 -4.39 6.55 17.13
CA GLU A 518 -4.13 5.48 18.11
C GLU A 518 -2.87 5.74 18.96
N ILE A 519 -2.10 6.80 18.67
CA ILE A 519 -0.85 7.12 19.37
C ILE A 519 -1.07 8.24 20.39
N PRO A 520 -0.92 7.99 21.71
CA PRO A 520 -1.28 8.96 22.75
C PRO A 520 -0.57 10.31 22.66
N PHE A 521 0.73 10.34 22.29
CA PHE A 521 1.44 11.61 22.17
C PHE A 521 1.05 12.42 20.93
N MET A 522 0.21 11.87 20.04
CA MET A 522 -0.41 12.63 18.94
C MET A 522 -1.72 13.28 19.36
N ASP A 523 -2.27 13.00 20.56
CA ASP A 523 -3.55 13.51 21.05
C ASP A 523 -3.64 15.05 21.04
N GLN A 524 -2.49 15.72 21.10
CA GLN A 524 -2.41 17.18 21.09
C GLN A 524 -2.50 17.80 19.69
N ASN A 525 -2.31 16.99 18.64
CA ASN A 525 -2.49 17.43 17.26
C ASN A 525 -3.98 17.70 16.98
N TYR A 526 -4.21 18.45 15.91
CA TYR A 526 -5.53 18.75 15.39
C TYR A 526 -5.79 17.93 14.13
N VAL A 527 -7.05 17.54 13.94
CA VAL A 527 -7.55 16.85 12.76
C VAL A 527 -8.76 17.59 12.19
N SER A 528 -8.84 17.70 10.87
CA SER A 528 -10.06 18.07 10.15
C SER A 528 -10.33 17.06 9.04
N TYR A 529 -11.59 16.94 8.66
CA TYR A 529 -12.03 16.06 7.57
C TYR A 529 -12.88 16.86 6.59
N ILE A 530 -12.52 16.80 5.31
CA ILE A 530 -13.17 17.54 4.23
C ILE A 530 -13.66 16.50 3.21
N ASP A 531 -14.95 16.57 2.88
CA ASP A 531 -15.61 15.75 1.86
C ASP A 531 -16.28 16.68 0.85
N LEU A 532 -16.16 16.37 -0.44
CA LEU A 532 -16.72 17.18 -1.52
C LEU A 532 -18.08 16.62 -1.96
N LYS A 533 -19.07 17.50 -2.09
CA LYS A 533 -20.41 17.11 -2.55
C LYS A 533 -20.37 16.86 -4.05
N GLN A 534 -20.72 15.64 -4.47
CA GLN A 534 -20.88 15.28 -5.88
C GLN A 534 -19.64 15.65 -6.72
N CYS A 535 -18.44 15.39 -6.21
CA CYS A 535 -17.18 15.89 -6.78
C CYS A 535 -17.09 15.76 -8.32
N TYR A 536 -17.42 14.60 -8.86
CA TYR A 536 -17.38 14.32 -10.31
C TYR A 536 -18.29 15.23 -11.12
N ASP A 537 -19.46 15.57 -10.60
CA ASP A 537 -20.46 16.40 -11.30
C ASP A 537 -20.05 17.88 -11.35
N HIS A 538 -19.04 18.27 -10.55
CA HIS A 538 -18.59 19.66 -10.39
C HIS A 538 -17.20 19.95 -10.98
N VAL A 539 -16.51 18.95 -11.55
CA VAL A 539 -15.20 19.16 -12.19
C VAL A 539 -15.35 19.96 -13.48
N ASP A 540 -14.82 21.19 -13.52
CA ASP A 540 -14.78 22.01 -14.74
C ASP A 540 -13.40 21.90 -15.41
N LEU A 541 -13.31 21.09 -16.48
CA LEU A 541 -12.07 20.86 -17.21
C LEU A 541 -11.48 22.11 -17.86
N LEU A 542 -12.28 23.15 -18.11
CA LEU A 542 -11.75 24.44 -18.58
C LEU A 542 -10.96 25.15 -17.47
N ASN A 543 -11.44 25.05 -16.22
CA ASN A 543 -10.70 25.58 -15.07
C ASN A 543 -9.45 24.74 -14.78
N VAL A 544 -9.53 23.42 -14.93
CA VAL A 544 -8.36 22.52 -14.87
C VAL A 544 -7.30 22.99 -15.86
N TYR A 545 -7.70 23.13 -17.13
CA TYR A 545 -6.81 23.53 -18.20
C TYR A 545 -6.11 24.87 -17.90
N ARG A 546 -6.88 25.91 -17.53
CA ARG A 546 -6.33 27.24 -17.19
C ARG A 546 -5.33 27.20 -16.04
N GLN A 547 -5.51 26.28 -15.09
CA GLN A 547 -4.60 26.14 -13.96
C GLN A 547 -3.35 25.31 -14.28
N LEU A 548 -3.44 24.39 -15.25
CA LEU A 548 -2.33 23.49 -15.63
C LEU A 548 -1.57 23.94 -16.88
N GLU A 549 -2.12 24.83 -17.71
CA GLU A 549 -1.55 25.20 -19.02
C GLU A 549 -0.09 25.62 -18.94
N GLY A 550 0.29 26.44 -17.95
CA GLY A 550 1.69 26.88 -17.77
C GLY A 550 2.66 25.78 -17.31
N LYS A 551 2.15 24.63 -16.86
CA LYS A 551 2.91 23.45 -16.46
C LYS A 551 2.93 22.38 -17.56
N LEU A 552 2.00 22.42 -18.53
CA LEU A 552 1.81 21.38 -19.56
C LEU A 552 2.78 21.62 -20.72
N ASN A 553 3.52 20.59 -21.12
CA ASN A 553 4.26 20.66 -22.38
C ASN A 553 3.29 20.64 -23.58
N GLU A 554 3.76 21.00 -24.77
CA GLU A 554 2.90 21.16 -25.96
C GLU A 554 2.14 19.87 -26.33
N LYS A 555 2.77 18.70 -26.18
CA LYS A 555 2.12 17.41 -26.44
C LYS A 555 1.07 17.06 -25.39
N ALA A 556 1.40 17.23 -24.11
CA ALA A 556 0.47 17.00 -23.00
C ALA A 556 -0.76 17.91 -23.11
N LYS A 557 -0.56 19.16 -23.53
CA LYS A 557 -1.63 20.13 -23.82
C LYS A 557 -2.59 19.61 -24.89
N ARG A 558 -2.07 19.13 -26.04
CA ARG A 558 -2.89 18.56 -27.12
C ARG A 558 -3.74 17.37 -26.64
N TYR A 559 -3.14 16.45 -25.89
CA TYR A 559 -3.86 15.30 -25.35
C TYR A 559 -4.93 15.69 -24.32
N PHE A 560 -4.61 16.66 -23.46
CA PHE A 560 -5.57 17.21 -22.51
C PHE A 560 -6.75 17.85 -23.24
N GLU A 561 -6.49 18.68 -24.26
CA GLU A 561 -7.53 19.35 -25.06
C GLU A 561 -8.47 18.34 -25.73
N TYR A 562 -7.93 17.23 -26.25
CA TYR A 562 -8.74 16.12 -26.76
C TYR A 562 -9.65 15.53 -25.70
N LEU A 563 -9.09 15.13 -24.55
CA LEU A 563 -9.86 14.50 -23.48
C LEU A 563 -10.91 15.45 -22.91
N ALA A 564 -10.58 16.74 -22.78
CA ALA A 564 -11.48 17.76 -22.27
C ALA A 564 -12.66 18.00 -23.22
N TYR A 565 -12.40 18.12 -24.52
CA TYR A 565 -13.45 18.29 -25.50
C TYR A 565 -14.35 17.04 -25.61
N TYR A 566 -13.74 15.84 -25.69
CA TYR A 566 -14.47 14.58 -25.68
C TYR A 566 -15.38 14.46 -24.45
N ASN A 567 -14.85 14.82 -23.27
CA ASN A 567 -15.61 14.84 -22.03
C ASN A 567 -16.77 15.85 -22.09
N ASP A 568 -16.52 17.06 -22.56
CA ASP A 568 -17.55 18.11 -22.67
C ASP A 568 -18.73 17.63 -23.55
N GLU A 569 -18.46 16.98 -24.69
CA GLU A 569 -19.50 16.43 -25.56
C GLU A 569 -20.25 15.29 -24.86
N LEU A 570 -19.55 14.37 -24.21
CA LEU A 570 -20.16 13.27 -23.46
C LEU A 570 -21.04 13.77 -22.30
N MET A 571 -20.58 14.75 -21.55
CA MET A 571 -21.33 15.34 -20.45
C MET A 571 -22.57 16.08 -20.95
N LYS A 572 -22.50 16.78 -22.09
CA LYS A 572 -23.67 17.42 -22.69
C LYS A 572 -24.74 16.41 -23.05
N GLU A 573 -24.36 15.25 -23.58
CA GLU A 573 -25.33 14.20 -23.91
C GLU A 573 -25.94 13.57 -22.65
N ILE A 574 -25.15 13.32 -21.61
CA ILE A 574 -25.61 12.66 -20.36
C ILE A 574 -26.42 13.61 -19.46
N GLN A 575 -26.04 14.90 -19.40
CA GLN A 575 -26.62 15.90 -18.48
C GLN A 575 -27.54 16.92 -19.19
N GLY A 576 -27.99 16.65 -20.41
CA GLY A 576 -28.96 17.52 -21.09
C GLY A 576 -28.41 18.92 -21.45
N GLY A 577 -27.15 18.99 -21.89
CA GLY A 577 -26.49 20.18 -22.42
C GLY A 577 -25.47 20.84 -21.49
N SER A 578 -25.31 20.36 -20.25
CA SER A 578 -24.23 20.80 -19.36
C SER A 578 -22.91 20.14 -19.75
N ARG A 579 -21.84 20.95 -19.92
CA ARG A 579 -20.47 20.44 -20.11
C ARG A 579 -19.73 20.17 -18.79
N VAL A 580 -20.26 20.66 -17.67
CA VAL A 580 -19.55 20.62 -16.38
C VAL A 580 -19.66 19.23 -15.78
N GLY A 581 -18.53 18.74 -15.25
CA GLY A 581 -18.38 17.44 -14.64
C GLY A 581 -17.54 16.50 -15.47
N VAL A 582 -17.28 15.32 -14.91
CA VAL A 582 -16.63 14.20 -15.57
C VAL A 582 -17.46 12.93 -15.29
N PRO A 583 -17.57 11.99 -16.25
CA PRO A 583 -18.42 10.82 -16.08
C PRO A 583 -17.88 9.90 -14.98
N GLN A 584 -18.76 9.37 -14.15
CA GLN A 584 -18.38 8.40 -13.11
C GLN A 584 -18.26 7.01 -13.73
N GLY A 585 -17.02 6.61 -14.02
CA GLY A 585 -16.78 5.30 -14.60
C GLY A 585 -15.51 5.18 -15.44
N PRO A 586 -15.36 5.95 -16.51
CA PRO A 586 -14.22 5.85 -17.43
C PRO A 586 -12.88 6.20 -16.78
N ALA A 587 -11.80 5.51 -17.17
CA ALA A 587 -10.48 5.68 -16.58
C ALA A 587 -9.93 7.11 -16.73
N TYR A 588 -10.08 7.70 -17.92
CA TYR A 588 -9.62 9.07 -18.19
C TYR A 588 -10.26 10.10 -17.25
N ALA A 589 -11.56 9.94 -16.96
CA ALA A 589 -12.31 10.83 -16.10
C ALA A 589 -11.81 10.80 -14.66
N ARG A 590 -11.42 9.61 -14.15
CA ARG A 590 -10.78 9.46 -12.83
C ARG A 590 -9.47 10.24 -12.75
N VAL A 591 -8.63 10.11 -13.78
CA VAL A 591 -7.33 10.80 -13.84
C VAL A 591 -7.49 12.32 -13.92
N LEU A 592 -8.42 12.82 -14.75
CA LEU A 592 -8.68 14.25 -14.84
C LEU A 592 -9.20 14.84 -13.53
N ALA A 593 -10.06 14.12 -12.80
CA ALA A 593 -10.51 14.52 -11.48
C ALA A 593 -9.35 14.57 -10.46
N GLU A 594 -8.48 13.56 -10.46
CA GLU A 594 -7.31 13.53 -9.57
C GLU A 594 -6.34 14.69 -9.85
N LEU A 595 -6.02 14.95 -11.12
CA LEU A 595 -5.18 16.07 -11.53
C LEU A 595 -5.76 17.42 -11.07
N TYR A 596 -7.09 17.57 -11.13
CA TYR A 596 -7.74 18.79 -10.68
C TYR A 596 -7.60 18.99 -9.16
N LEU A 597 -7.98 17.97 -8.39
CA LEU A 597 -7.97 18.02 -6.93
C LEU A 597 -6.56 18.22 -6.39
N ASP A 598 -5.58 17.50 -6.94
CA ASP A 598 -4.20 17.61 -6.50
C ASP A 598 -3.65 19.02 -6.72
N ASN A 599 -3.88 19.61 -7.89
CA ASN A 599 -3.41 20.96 -8.19
C ASN A 599 -4.05 22.02 -7.29
N ILE A 600 -5.32 21.87 -6.90
CA ILE A 600 -5.98 22.77 -5.94
C ILE A 600 -5.29 22.67 -4.57
N VAL A 601 -5.09 21.45 -4.07
CA VAL A 601 -4.46 21.20 -2.76
C VAL A 601 -3.02 21.71 -2.75
N GLU A 602 -2.23 21.42 -3.79
CA GLU A 602 -0.84 21.90 -3.90
C GLU A 602 -0.74 23.42 -3.90
N LYS A 603 -1.63 24.10 -4.65
CA LYS A 603 -1.65 25.56 -4.71
C LYS A 603 -1.96 26.18 -3.35
N VAL A 604 -2.86 25.58 -2.58
CA VAL A 604 -3.17 26.03 -1.22
C VAL A 604 -1.97 25.85 -0.28
N CYS A 605 -1.21 24.77 -0.47
CA CYS A 605 -0.07 24.42 0.37
C CYS A 605 1.21 25.23 0.09
N THR A 606 1.28 25.99 -1.02
CA THR A 606 2.54 26.61 -1.46
C THR A 606 3.01 27.73 -0.53
N ASP A 607 2.07 28.41 0.16
CA ASP A 607 2.33 29.56 1.03
C ASP A 607 2.44 29.20 2.53
N MET A 608 2.60 27.91 2.85
CA MET A 608 2.62 27.40 4.23
C MET A 608 3.94 26.70 4.57
N GLU A 609 4.40 26.85 5.82
CA GLU A 609 5.65 26.21 6.25
C GLU A 609 5.53 24.68 6.21
N LYS A 610 6.49 24.04 5.54
CA LYS A 610 6.55 22.58 5.42
C LYS A 610 6.92 21.98 6.76
N GLY A 611 6.10 21.05 7.27
CA GLY A 611 6.37 20.26 8.48
C GLY A 611 5.40 20.45 9.63
N GLU A 612 4.49 21.43 9.54
CA GLU A 612 3.48 21.71 10.57
C GLU A 612 2.17 20.94 10.36
N TYR A 613 2.02 20.32 9.18
CA TYR A 613 0.80 19.63 8.79
C TYR A 613 1.04 18.43 7.87
N ARG A 614 0.03 17.56 7.78
CA ARG A 614 -0.02 16.40 6.88
C ARG A 614 -1.40 16.33 6.25
N ILE A 615 -1.44 16.28 4.92
CA ILE A 615 -2.68 16.05 4.16
C ILE A 615 -2.64 14.64 3.61
N LEU A 616 -3.68 13.87 3.92
CA LEU A 616 -3.93 12.55 3.37
C LEU A 616 -5.19 12.66 2.51
N ARG A 617 -5.14 12.18 1.26
CA ARG A 617 -6.27 12.28 0.33
C ARG A 617 -6.52 10.95 -0.38
N TYR A 618 -7.78 10.54 -0.45
CA TYR A 618 -8.26 9.47 -1.32
C TYR A 618 -9.48 10.00 -2.10
N VAL A 619 -9.27 10.37 -3.36
CA VAL A 619 -10.28 11.07 -4.18
C VAL A 619 -10.77 12.34 -3.46
N ASP A 620 -12.02 12.36 -3.01
CA ASP A 620 -12.71 13.45 -2.33
C ASP A 620 -12.61 13.37 -0.80
N ASP A 621 -12.18 12.23 -0.24
CA ASP A 621 -11.90 12.08 1.19
C ASP A 621 -10.55 12.73 1.53
N ILE A 622 -10.59 13.84 2.26
CA ILE A 622 -9.39 14.60 2.63
C ILE A 622 -9.31 14.70 4.16
N VAL A 623 -8.25 14.16 4.73
CA VAL A 623 -7.92 14.29 6.16
C VAL A 623 -6.70 15.17 6.31
N VAL A 624 -6.79 16.17 7.17
CA VAL A 624 -5.71 17.11 7.45
C VAL A 624 -5.34 17.00 8.93
N PHE A 625 -4.08 16.68 9.20
CA PHE A 625 -3.50 16.75 10.53
C PHE A 625 -2.61 17.99 10.66
N SER A 626 -2.60 18.61 11.83
CA SER A 626 -1.77 19.79 12.13
C SER A 626 -1.29 19.74 13.58
N ARG A 627 -0.13 20.35 13.86
CA ARG A 627 0.47 20.34 15.21
C ARG A 627 -0.26 21.24 16.21
N ASP A 628 -0.80 22.34 15.72
CA ASP A 628 -1.44 23.37 16.54
C ASP A 628 -2.74 23.85 15.89
N GLU A 629 -3.53 24.56 16.69
CA GLU A 629 -4.85 25.05 16.34
C GLU A 629 -4.80 26.09 15.22
N GLU A 630 -3.87 27.05 15.29
CA GLU A 630 -3.77 28.16 14.33
C GLU A 630 -3.50 27.63 12.92
N THR A 631 -2.50 26.76 12.80
CA THR A 631 -2.16 26.08 11.55
C THR A 631 -3.34 25.28 11.01
N ALA A 632 -4.04 24.54 11.87
CA ALA A 632 -5.17 23.71 11.48
C ALA A 632 -6.32 24.54 10.89
N TYR A 633 -6.70 25.64 11.55
CA TYR A 633 -7.76 26.53 11.06
C TYR A 633 -7.35 27.28 9.81
N LYS A 634 -6.09 27.76 9.72
CA LYS A 634 -5.57 28.43 8.52
C LYS A 634 -5.61 27.51 7.30
N LEU A 635 -5.14 26.27 7.43
CA LEU A 635 -5.18 25.27 6.36
C LEU A 635 -6.62 24.95 5.94
N TYR A 636 -7.47 24.68 6.92
CA TYR A 636 -8.87 24.34 6.67
C TYR A 636 -9.58 25.45 5.88
N GLN A 637 -9.44 26.71 6.32
CA GLN A 637 -10.01 27.86 5.62
C GLN A 637 -9.43 28.03 4.21
N ALA A 638 -8.12 27.87 4.04
CA ALA A 638 -7.46 28.01 2.76
C ALA A 638 -7.88 26.90 1.77
N LEU A 639 -8.04 25.66 2.23
CA LEU A 639 -8.55 24.53 1.43
C LEU A 639 -9.99 24.76 1.01
N ILE A 640 -10.88 25.15 1.95
CA ILE A 640 -12.27 25.47 1.64
C ILE A 640 -12.37 26.61 0.61
N ALA A 641 -11.59 27.67 0.79
CA ALA A 641 -11.54 28.77 -0.16
C ALA A 641 -10.98 28.32 -1.52
N GLY A 642 -10.03 27.38 -1.53
CA GLY A 642 -9.51 26.74 -2.73
C GLY A 642 -10.58 25.97 -3.50
N PHE A 643 -11.30 25.07 -2.83
CA PHE A 643 -12.38 24.30 -3.42
C PHE A 643 -13.55 25.18 -3.90
N ALA A 644 -13.93 26.19 -3.11
CA ALA A 644 -14.96 27.14 -3.51
C ALA A 644 -14.58 27.92 -4.78
N ARG A 645 -13.34 28.41 -4.88
CA ARG A 645 -12.82 29.06 -6.11
C ARG A 645 -12.80 28.12 -7.32
N ALA A 646 -12.61 26.84 -7.06
CA ALA A 646 -12.65 25.77 -8.05
C ALA A 646 -14.08 25.29 -8.40
N SER A 647 -15.13 25.92 -7.84
CA SER A 647 -16.53 25.50 -7.99
C SER A 647 -16.83 24.07 -7.50
N LEU A 648 -16.04 23.58 -6.55
CA LEU A 648 -16.22 22.29 -5.89
C LEU A 648 -16.92 22.51 -4.53
N PRO A 649 -18.22 22.21 -4.41
CA PRO A 649 -18.95 22.42 -3.16
C PRO A 649 -18.57 21.38 -2.11
N LEU A 650 -18.55 21.81 -0.85
CA LEU A 650 -18.35 20.92 0.29
C LEU A 650 -19.62 20.14 0.62
N ASN A 651 -19.43 18.92 1.07
CA ASN A 651 -20.47 18.16 1.75
C ASN A 651 -20.51 18.55 3.22
N ARG A 652 -21.40 19.49 3.58
CA ARG A 652 -21.50 20.05 4.93
C ARG A 652 -21.86 19.01 6.00
N ASN A 653 -22.52 17.92 5.64
CA ASN A 653 -22.93 16.88 6.60
C ASN A 653 -21.75 16.00 7.00
N LYS A 654 -20.83 15.75 6.06
CA LYS A 654 -19.66 14.92 6.28
C LYS A 654 -18.43 15.70 6.71
N THR A 655 -18.26 16.92 6.19
CA THR A 655 -17.12 17.78 6.51
C THR A 655 -17.14 18.16 7.99
N ARG A 656 -16.00 18.01 8.67
CA ARG A 656 -15.79 18.31 10.08
C ARG A 656 -14.71 19.37 10.25
N PHE A 657 -14.96 20.33 11.13
CA PHE A 657 -14.03 21.40 11.47
C PHE A 657 -12.79 20.87 12.22
N PRO A 658 -11.66 21.60 12.18
CA PRO A 658 -10.49 21.28 12.97
C PRO A 658 -10.83 21.09 14.45
N GLN A 659 -10.47 19.93 14.99
CA GLN A 659 -10.61 19.59 16.40
C GLN A 659 -9.37 18.86 16.88
N LYS A 660 -9.06 19.02 18.16
CA LYS A 660 -7.95 18.32 18.80
C LYS A 660 -8.25 16.82 18.89
N ILE A 661 -7.28 15.97 18.59
CA ILE A 661 -7.47 14.50 18.56
C ILE A 661 -7.89 13.94 19.92
N ALA A 662 -7.45 14.56 21.03
CA ALA A 662 -7.92 14.21 22.37
C ALA A 662 -9.43 14.38 22.57
N ASP A 663 -10.05 15.31 21.84
CA ASP A 663 -11.39 15.83 22.10
C ASP A 663 -12.44 15.33 21.08
N ILE A 664 -12.01 14.66 20.00
CA ILE A 664 -12.94 14.08 19.02
C ILE A 664 -13.73 12.91 19.62
N ASP A 665 -15.02 12.86 19.31
CA ASP A 665 -15.89 11.77 19.72
C ASP A 665 -15.67 10.47 18.90
N GLN A 666 -16.31 9.39 19.34
CA GLN A 666 -16.18 8.09 18.67
C GLN A 666 -16.78 8.10 17.26
N ASP A 667 -17.82 8.89 17.00
CA ASP A 667 -18.44 9.00 15.69
C ASP A 667 -17.49 9.65 14.68
N TYR A 668 -16.77 10.69 15.08
CA TYR A 668 -15.76 11.34 14.26
C TYR A 668 -14.54 10.40 14.06
N ARG A 669 -14.10 9.69 15.10
CA ARG A 669 -13.06 8.64 14.94
C ARG A 669 -13.50 7.57 13.94
N ASN A 670 -14.74 7.11 14.02
CA ASN A 670 -15.30 6.11 13.12
C ASN A 670 -15.40 6.64 11.68
N SER A 671 -15.74 7.92 11.48
CA SER A 671 -15.78 8.52 10.14
C SER A 671 -14.38 8.65 9.52
N LEU A 672 -13.37 9.05 10.31
CA LEU A 672 -11.98 9.16 9.83
C LEU A 672 -11.40 7.79 9.42
N LEU A 673 -11.74 6.75 10.16
CA LEU A 673 -11.27 5.38 9.91
C LEU A 673 -12.17 4.58 8.97
N HIS A 674 -13.31 5.15 8.55
CA HIS A 674 -14.37 4.49 7.79
C HIS A 674 -14.78 3.12 8.38
N ARG A 675 -14.76 2.99 9.73
CA ARG A 675 -15.06 1.71 10.42
C ARG A 675 -16.46 1.18 10.08
N ASN A 676 -17.41 2.09 9.81
CA ASN A 676 -18.79 1.73 9.49
C ASN A 676 -18.97 1.28 8.03
N GLN A 677 -17.99 1.52 7.14
CA GLN A 677 -18.13 1.31 5.69
C GLN A 677 -17.24 0.20 5.14
N PHE A 678 -16.21 -0.23 5.89
CA PHE A 678 -15.27 -1.27 5.47
C PHE A 678 -14.85 -2.15 6.65
N ASN A 679 -15.20 -3.44 6.60
CA ASN A 679 -14.97 -4.37 7.71
C ASN A 679 -13.58 -5.02 7.64
N TYR A 680 -12.56 -4.30 8.10
CA TYR A 680 -11.17 -4.79 8.10
C TYR A 680 -10.91 -6.05 8.94
N GLU A 681 -11.89 -6.48 9.72
CA GLU A 681 -11.81 -7.59 10.66
C GLU A 681 -11.82 -8.96 9.96
N LEU A 682 -12.39 -9.04 8.76
CA LEU A 682 -12.61 -10.28 8.03
C LEU A 682 -11.46 -10.69 7.10
N VAL A 683 -10.36 -9.93 7.08
CA VAL A 683 -9.21 -10.16 6.20
C VAL A 683 -7.97 -10.45 7.02
N GLN A 684 -7.17 -11.39 6.52
CA GLN A 684 -5.78 -11.51 6.93
C GLN A 684 -4.96 -10.45 6.20
N ASN A 685 -4.57 -9.39 6.91
CA ASN A 685 -3.74 -8.33 6.34
C ASN A 685 -2.39 -8.27 7.07
N GLU A 686 -1.47 -7.43 6.59
CA GLU A 686 -0.17 -7.23 7.23
C GLU A 686 -0.29 -6.86 8.73
N TYR A 687 -1.40 -6.23 9.16
CA TYR A 687 -1.63 -5.81 10.56
C TYR A 687 -2.06 -6.95 11.48
N SER A 688 -3.01 -7.80 11.05
CA SER A 688 -3.42 -8.98 11.82
C SER A 688 -2.36 -10.09 11.75
N GLY A 689 -1.72 -10.15 10.59
CA GLY A 689 -1.08 -11.28 9.97
C GLY A 689 -1.75 -12.65 10.23
N LEU A 690 -1.02 -13.78 10.18
CA LEU A 690 -1.48 -15.14 10.53
C LEU A 690 -2.22 -15.18 11.88
N LEU A 691 -3.54 -15.20 11.76
CA LEU A 691 -4.48 -15.42 12.85
C LEU A 691 -4.65 -16.92 13.08
N LEU A 692 -4.69 -17.31 14.33
CA LEU A 692 -5.10 -18.66 14.71
C LEU A 692 -6.57 -18.85 14.37
N GLU A 693 -6.99 -20.10 14.20
CA GLU A 693 -8.35 -20.43 13.79
C GLU A 693 -9.42 -19.87 14.75
N TYR A 694 -9.15 -19.91 16.06
CA TYR A 694 -10.06 -19.33 17.04
C TYR A 694 -10.15 -17.80 16.94
N GLU A 695 -9.05 -17.10 16.63
CA GLU A 695 -9.03 -15.64 16.48
C GLU A 695 -9.80 -15.19 15.23
N ARG A 696 -9.68 -15.97 14.15
CA ARG A 696 -10.51 -15.75 12.94
C ARG A 696 -11.98 -15.95 13.26
N ASN A 697 -12.34 -17.03 13.94
CA ASN A 697 -13.72 -17.32 14.32
C ASN A 697 -14.31 -16.24 15.24
N ASP A 698 -13.53 -15.74 16.20
CA ASP A 698 -13.95 -14.66 17.10
C ASP A 698 -14.25 -13.36 16.33
N ARG A 699 -13.36 -12.95 15.42
CA ARG A 699 -13.58 -11.79 14.54
C ARG A 699 -14.81 -11.94 13.65
N ILE A 700 -15.00 -13.13 13.06
CA ILE A 700 -16.17 -13.41 12.22
C ILE A 700 -17.45 -13.32 13.06
N ASN A 701 -17.47 -13.89 14.26
CA ASN A 701 -18.63 -13.82 15.14
C ASN A 701 -18.91 -12.38 15.57
N HIS A 702 -17.88 -11.62 15.94
CA HIS A 702 -18.00 -10.21 16.29
C HIS A 702 -18.64 -9.41 15.16
N PHE A 703 -18.12 -9.54 13.93
CA PHE A 703 -18.69 -8.90 12.75
C PHE A 703 -20.17 -9.25 12.55
N LEU A 704 -20.53 -10.53 12.68
CA LEU A 704 -21.90 -10.97 12.45
C LEU A 704 -22.85 -10.50 13.57
N GLU A 705 -22.39 -10.42 14.82
CA GLU A 705 -23.22 -10.11 15.99
C GLU A 705 -23.35 -8.62 16.30
N SER A 706 -22.28 -7.84 16.09
CA SER A 706 -22.19 -6.46 16.58
C SER A 706 -22.35 -5.39 15.49
N ASP A 707 -22.02 -5.70 14.23
CA ASP A 707 -22.15 -4.76 13.13
C ASP A 707 -23.52 -4.86 12.43
N THR A 708 -24.11 -3.70 12.14
CA THR A 708 -25.27 -3.66 11.25
C THR A 708 -24.78 -3.92 9.82
N PHE A 709 -25.23 -5.01 9.20
CA PHE A 709 -24.81 -5.37 7.85
C PHE A 709 -25.13 -4.24 6.86
N GLN A 710 -24.09 -3.74 6.17
CA GLN A 710 -24.24 -2.76 5.09
C GLN A 710 -23.85 -3.37 3.75
N ILE A 711 -24.67 -3.14 2.72
CA ILE A 711 -24.47 -3.67 1.37
C ILE A 711 -23.15 -3.19 0.74
N ASP A 712 -22.65 -2.02 1.09
CA ASP A 712 -21.38 -1.50 0.57
C ASP A 712 -20.17 -2.40 0.94
N ASN A 713 -20.28 -3.23 1.99
CA ASN A 713 -19.24 -4.15 2.43
C ASN A 713 -19.06 -5.37 1.52
N LEU A 714 -19.96 -5.65 0.58
CA LEU A 714 -19.92 -6.87 -0.25
C LEU A 714 -18.59 -7.06 -0.97
N SER A 715 -18.05 -5.97 -1.54
CA SER A 715 -16.82 -6.04 -2.33
C SER A 715 -15.58 -6.39 -1.50
N TYR A 716 -15.67 -6.15 -0.19
CA TYR A 716 -14.70 -6.50 0.84
C TYR A 716 -14.93 -7.93 1.30
N ILE A 717 -16.15 -8.27 1.76
CA ILE A 717 -16.49 -9.62 2.28
C ILE A 717 -16.18 -10.70 1.25
N TYR A 718 -16.66 -10.55 0.02
CA TYR A 718 -16.44 -11.52 -1.07
C TYR A 718 -15.15 -11.26 -1.84
N SER A 719 -14.18 -10.56 -1.24
CA SER A 719 -12.85 -10.41 -1.82
C SER A 719 -12.00 -11.67 -1.63
N CYS A 720 -11.05 -11.90 -2.53
CA CYS A 720 -10.06 -12.97 -2.39
C CYS A 720 -9.10 -12.80 -1.20
N HIS A 721 -9.19 -11.70 -0.45
CA HIS A 721 -8.38 -11.47 0.76
C HIS A 721 -9.12 -11.85 2.04
N SER A 722 -10.44 -12.02 1.98
CA SER A 722 -11.27 -12.29 3.15
C SER A 722 -11.27 -13.77 3.51
N PHE A 723 -11.54 -14.09 4.78
CA PHE A 723 -11.69 -15.47 5.20
C PHE A 723 -12.86 -16.12 4.44
N GLU A 724 -12.62 -17.25 3.80
CA GLU A 724 -13.66 -18.00 3.09
C GLU A 724 -14.82 -18.37 4.03
N GLU A 725 -14.52 -18.74 5.29
CA GLU A 725 -15.51 -18.99 6.33
C GLU A 725 -16.44 -17.79 6.57
N ALA A 726 -15.91 -16.56 6.50
CA ALA A 726 -16.71 -15.35 6.63
C ALA A 726 -17.68 -15.17 5.47
N GLN A 727 -17.28 -15.55 4.25
CA GLN A 727 -18.12 -15.47 3.05
C GLN A 727 -19.31 -16.44 3.13
N TYR A 728 -19.06 -17.67 3.57
CA TYR A 728 -20.11 -18.65 3.81
C TYR A 728 -21.08 -18.18 4.90
N ARG A 729 -20.58 -17.75 6.07
CA ARG A 729 -21.46 -17.28 7.15
C ARG A 729 -22.24 -16.02 6.77
N CYS A 730 -21.63 -15.11 6.03
CA CYS A 730 -22.32 -13.94 5.47
C CYS A 730 -23.43 -14.36 4.49
N PHE A 731 -23.17 -15.33 3.61
CA PHE A 731 -24.19 -15.84 2.69
C PHE A 731 -25.38 -16.43 3.45
N TYR A 732 -25.16 -17.31 4.42
CA TYR A 732 -26.25 -17.93 5.17
C TYR A 732 -27.04 -16.94 6.02
N ARG A 733 -26.39 -15.87 6.53
CA ARG A 733 -27.03 -14.88 7.39
C ARG A 733 -27.74 -13.76 6.62
N PHE A 734 -27.14 -13.28 5.53
CA PHE A 734 -27.57 -12.07 4.82
C PHE A 734 -27.87 -12.30 3.33
N GLY A 735 -27.71 -13.51 2.79
CA GLY A 735 -27.87 -13.81 1.36
C GLY A 735 -29.19 -13.33 0.76
N GLY A 736 -30.32 -13.58 1.45
CA GLY A 736 -31.62 -13.06 1.01
C GLY A 736 -31.68 -11.53 0.95
N GLN A 737 -31.14 -10.83 1.96
CA GLN A 737 -31.10 -9.36 1.99
C GLN A 737 -30.21 -8.80 0.87
N ILE A 738 -29.10 -9.48 0.55
CA ILE A 738 -28.20 -9.11 -0.54
C ILE A 738 -28.92 -9.23 -1.88
N MET A 739 -29.60 -10.36 -2.12
CA MET A 739 -30.29 -10.63 -3.38
C MET A 739 -31.51 -9.72 -3.57
N GLU A 740 -32.25 -9.39 -2.51
CA GLU A 740 -33.40 -8.45 -2.55
C GLU A 740 -32.97 -6.98 -2.72
N SER A 741 -31.71 -6.63 -2.45
CA SER A 741 -31.28 -5.24 -2.43
C SER A 741 -31.31 -4.56 -3.80
N GLY A 742 -32.05 -3.46 -3.91
CA GLY A 742 -31.97 -2.52 -5.05
C GLY A 742 -30.86 -1.47 -4.92
N ILE A 743 -30.12 -1.49 -3.81
CA ILE A 743 -29.07 -0.53 -3.45
C ILE A 743 -27.73 -1.27 -3.41
N GLY A 744 -26.65 -0.69 -3.94
CA GLY A 744 -25.31 -1.28 -3.82
C GLY A 744 -24.41 -1.03 -5.03
N ARG A 745 -23.20 -1.60 -4.98
CA ARG A 745 -22.16 -1.42 -6.00
C ARG A 745 -22.06 -2.65 -6.90
N GLY A 746 -21.89 -2.43 -8.21
CA GLY A 746 -21.83 -3.52 -9.20
C GLY A 746 -20.73 -4.53 -8.92
N ARG A 747 -19.54 -4.05 -8.56
CA ARG A 747 -18.42 -4.91 -8.12
C ARG A 747 -18.74 -5.77 -6.90
N GLY A 748 -19.54 -5.25 -5.96
CA GLY A 748 -19.98 -6.00 -4.77
C GLY A 748 -20.89 -7.16 -5.16
N PHE A 749 -21.93 -6.88 -5.94
CA PHE A 749 -22.85 -7.89 -6.46
C PHE A 749 -22.16 -8.94 -7.32
N ARG A 750 -21.27 -8.52 -8.22
CA ARG A 750 -20.49 -9.43 -9.07
C ARG A 750 -19.70 -10.44 -8.25
N LYS A 751 -18.93 -9.99 -7.25
CA LYS A 751 -18.17 -10.90 -6.38
C LYS A 751 -19.06 -11.84 -5.57
N PHE A 752 -20.20 -11.34 -5.10
CA PHE A 752 -21.19 -12.16 -4.42
C PHE A 752 -21.72 -13.27 -5.34
N TYR A 753 -22.12 -12.93 -6.58
CA TYR A 753 -22.63 -13.92 -7.53
C TYR A 753 -21.54 -14.85 -8.07
N GLU A 754 -20.30 -14.39 -8.24
CA GLU A 754 -19.16 -15.28 -8.52
C GLU A 754 -19.02 -16.32 -7.41
N PHE A 755 -19.07 -15.90 -6.14
CA PHE A 755 -18.99 -16.81 -4.99
C PHE A 755 -20.14 -17.82 -4.95
N VAL A 756 -21.38 -17.36 -5.16
CA VAL A 756 -22.59 -18.19 -5.09
C VAL A 756 -22.70 -19.15 -6.28
N LEU A 757 -22.54 -18.66 -7.51
CA LEU A 757 -22.78 -19.46 -8.72
C LEU A 757 -21.74 -20.56 -8.94
N GLU A 758 -20.49 -20.35 -8.51
CA GLU A 758 -19.45 -21.38 -8.58
C GLU A 758 -19.65 -22.53 -7.59
N ARG A 759 -20.65 -22.43 -6.70
CA ARG A 759 -20.91 -23.36 -5.59
C ARG A 759 -22.34 -23.89 -5.67
N GLU A 760 -22.49 -25.10 -6.20
CA GLU A 760 -23.80 -25.71 -6.43
C GLU A 760 -24.66 -25.75 -5.16
N GLU A 761 -24.07 -26.01 -4.00
CA GLU A 761 -24.76 -26.06 -2.71
C GLU A 761 -25.41 -24.71 -2.33
N LEU A 762 -24.76 -23.59 -2.67
CA LEU A 762 -25.26 -22.27 -2.34
C LEU A 762 -26.39 -21.85 -3.30
N VAL A 763 -26.29 -22.25 -4.57
CA VAL A 763 -27.38 -22.03 -5.54
C VAL A 763 -28.64 -22.77 -5.09
N TRP A 764 -28.53 -24.03 -4.68
CA TRP A 764 -29.67 -24.79 -4.16
C TRP A 764 -30.26 -24.16 -2.90
N GLN A 765 -29.41 -23.71 -1.97
CA GLN A 765 -29.87 -23.00 -0.78
C GLN A 765 -30.68 -21.74 -1.17
N ALA A 766 -30.17 -20.91 -2.07
CA ALA A 766 -30.84 -19.69 -2.50
C ALA A 766 -32.18 -19.98 -3.21
N LEU A 767 -32.26 -21.04 -4.02
CA LEU A 767 -33.50 -21.47 -4.67
C LEU A 767 -34.53 -22.00 -3.66
N GLN A 768 -34.11 -22.83 -2.70
CA GLN A 768 -35.01 -23.36 -1.66
C GLN A 768 -35.63 -22.25 -0.80
N ASN A 769 -34.89 -21.16 -0.59
CA ASN A 769 -35.39 -19.99 0.15
C ASN A 769 -36.03 -18.92 -0.75
N GLN A 770 -36.21 -19.19 -2.05
CA GLN A 770 -36.81 -18.28 -3.03
C GLN A 770 -36.09 -16.92 -3.16
N TRP A 771 -34.79 -16.87 -2.90
CA TRP A 771 -34.04 -15.61 -2.90
C TRP A 771 -33.83 -15.04 -4.31
N PHE A 772 -33.73 -15.89 -5.34
CA PHE A 772 -33.60 -15.46 -6.73
C PHE A 772 -34.82 -14.66 -7.21
N GLN A 773 -36.01 -15.06 -6.80
CA GLN A 773 -37.28 -14.42 -7.18
C GLN A 773 -37.43 -13.01 -6.59
N ASN A 774 -36.66 -12.68 -5.54
CA ASN A 774 -36.71 -11.37 -4.89
C ASN A 774 -35.74 -10.35 -5.51
N ILE A 775 -34.93 -10.75 -6.50
CA ILE A 775 -33.96 -9.84 -7.12
C ILE A 775 -34.70 -8.80 -7.96
N PRO A 776 -34.55 -7.50 -7.67
CA PRO A 776 -35.25 -6.46 -8.41
C PRO A 776 -34.66 -6.30 -9.81
N VAL A 777 -35.49 -6.48 -10.84
CA VAL A 777 -35.15 -6.22 -12.26
C VAL A 777 -34.85 -4.73 -12.51
N ASP A 778 -34.16 -4.44 -13.62
CA ASP A 778 -33.71 -3.08 -13.98
C ASP A 778 -32.88 -2.40 -12.87
N THR A 779 -32.06 -3.20 -12.18
CA THR A 779 -31.12 -2.72 -11.17
C THR A 779 -29.71 -3.21 -11.45
N VAL A 780 -28.72 -2.48 -10.92
CA VAL A 780 -27.32 -2.89 -10.93
C VAL A 780 -27.13 -4.30 -10.33
N ASN A 781 -27.97 -4.70 -9.38
CA ASN A 781 -27.93 -6.04 -8.78
C ASN A 781 -28.26 -7.12 -9.83
N PHE A 782 -29.43 -7.01 -10.46
CA PHE A 782 -29.88 -7.95 -11.49
C PHE A 782 -28.93 -8.02 -12.69
N SER A 783 -28.51 -6.86 -13.22
CA SER A 783 -27.61 -6.85 -14.38
C SER A 783 -26.24 -7.48 -14.05
N ASN A 784 -25.75 -7.35 -12.81
CA ASN A 784 -24.53 -8.06 -12.40
C ASN A 784 -24.74 -9.57 -12.21
N LEU A 785 -25.92 -10.03 -11.74
CA LEU A 785 -26.22 -11.48 -11.71
C LEU A 785 -26.13 -12.07 -13.12
N ILE A 786 -26.89 -11.51 -14.06
CA ILE A 786 -27.01 -12.05 -15.42
C ILE A 786 -25.67 -11.95 -16.16
N ALA A 787 -24.96 -10.82 -16.06
CA ALA A 787 -23.64 -10.69 -16.66
C ALA A 787 -22.64 -11.69 -16.05
N THR A 788 -22.63 -11.86 -14.73
CA THR A 788 -21.74 -12.82 -14.05
C THR A 788 -22.02 -14.25 -14.51
N MET A 789 -23.30 -14.64 -14.57
CA MET A 789 -23.72 -15.94 -15.09
C MET A 789 -23.24 -16.15 -16.53
N TYR A 790 -23.41 -15.16 -17.41
CA TYR A 790 -22.91 -15.21 -18.79
C TYR A 790 -21.39 -15.48 -18.85
N TYR A 791 -20.59 -14.73 -18.09
CA TYR A 791 -19.13 -14.89 -18.12
C TYR A 791 -18.67 -16.21 -17.55
N LEU A 792 -19.25 -16.67 -16.44
CA LEU A 792 -18.88 -17.97 -15.87
C LEU A 792 -19.23 -19.13 -16.84
N ILE A 793 -20.31 -18.99 -17.62
CA ILE A 793 -20.69 -19.94 -18.68
C ILE A 793 -19.71 -19.89 -19.86
N ASP A 794 -19.26 -18.71 -20.27
CA ASP A 794 -18.29 -18.53 -21.36
C ASP A 794 -16.89 -19.05 -20.97
N GLU A 795 -16.48 -18.83 -19.72
CA GLU A 795 -15.21 -19.29 -19.14
C GLU A 795 -15.22 -20.78 -18.75
N GLY A 796 -16.37 -21.46 -18.81
CA GLY A 796 -16.51 -22.86 -18.40
C GLY A 796 -16.37 -23.09 -16.89
N ARG A 797 -16.59 -22.05 -16.08
CA ARG A 797 -16.54 -22.07 -14.61
C ARG A 797 -17.90 -22.37 -13.98
N LEU A 798 -19.00 -22.17 -14.71
CA LEU A 798 -20.35 -22.53 -14.25
C LEU A 798 -20.75 -23.93 -14.74
N SER A 799 -21.18 -24.80 -13.83
CA SER A 799 -21.68 -26.13 -14.16
C SER A 799 -22.98 -26.05 -14.97
N ASP A 800 -23.07 -26.83 -16.06
CA ASP A 800 -24.29 -26.91 -16.89
C ASP A 800 -25.53 -27.28 -16.06
N ARG A 801 -25.36 -28.13 -15.04
CA ARG A 801 -26.44 -28.49 -14.10
C ARG A 801 -26.97 -27.29 -13.34
N VAL A 802 -26.09 -26.39 -12.89
CA VAL A 802 -26.47 -25.16 -12.19
C VAL A 802 -27.28 -24.25 -13.13
N VAL A 803 -26.82 -24.10 -14.38
CA VAL A 803 -27.53 -23.30 -15.39
C VAL A 803 -28.92 -23.86 -15.67
N GLU A 804 -29.01 -25.17 -15.94
CA GLU A 804 -30.29 -25.84 -16.20
C GLU A 804 -31.27 -25.64 -15.04
N VAL A 805 -30.81 -25.79 -13.80
CA VAL A 805 -31.64 -25.60 -12.60
C VAL A 805 -32.12 -24.14 -12.50
N LEU A 806 -31.25 -23.16 -12.74
CA LEU A 806 -31.66 -21.74 -12.73
C LEU A 806 -32.67 -21.43 -13.85
N LEU A 807 -32.52 -22.02 -15.03
CA LEU A 807 -33.48 -21.88 -16.12
C LEU A 807 -34.82 -22.59 -15.83
N VAL A 808 -34.85 -23.63 -14.99
CA VAL A 808 -36.09 -24.32 -14.57
C VAL A 808 -36.82 -23.55 -13.48
N TYR A 809 -36.10 -23.12 -12.46
CA TYR A 809 -36.70 -22.64 -11.21
C TYR A 809 -36.72 -21.12 -11.07
N TYR A 810 -35.99 -20.39 -11.89
CA TYR A 810 -35.90 -18.93 -11.82
C TYR A 810 -36.17 -18.24 -13.16
N LEU A 811 -35.32 -18.43 -14.17
CA LEU A 811 -35.48 -17.83 -15.51
C LEU A 811 -36.31 -18.74 -16.43
N ASN A 812 -37.50 -19.11 -15.96
CA ASN A 812 -38.42 -19.98 -16.70
C ASN A 812 -39.52 -19.17 -17.42
N GLU A 813 -40.49 -19.85 -18.02
CA GLU A 813 -41.58 -19.23 -18.78
C GLU A 813 -42.46 -18.27 -17.94
N ASP A 814 -42.48 -18.44 -16.61
CA ASP A 814 -43.23 -17.58 -15.69
C ASP A 814 -42.47 -16.28 -15.34
N PHE A 815 -41.21 -16.14 -15.79
CA PHE A 815 -40.42 -14.94 -15.55
C PHE A 815 -40.91 -13.77 -16.44
N GLU A 816 -41.07 -12.58 -15.86
CA GLU A 816 -41.56 -11.39 -16.58
C GLU A 816 -40.47 -10.76 -17.47
N PHE A 817 -40.08 -11.42 -18.57
CA PHE A 817 -39.03 -10.94 -19.50
C PHE A 817 -39.31 -9.55 -20.09
N GLY A 818 -40.58 -9.13 -20.15
CA GLY A 818 -40.98 -7.80 -20.62
C GLY A 818 -40.55 -6.66 -19.70
N ALA A 819 -40.21 -6.95 -18.44
CA ALA A 819 -39.74 -5.97 -17.47
C ALA A 819 -38.21 -5.76 -17.52
N LEU A 820 -37.49 -6.53 -18.34
CA LEU A 820 -36.04 -6.43 -18.46
C LEU A 820 -35.62 -5.24 -19.32
N SER A 821 -34.46 -4.66 -18.98
CA SER A 821 -33.74 -3.78 -19.89
C SER A 821 -33.41 -4.55 -21.18
N GLU A 822 -33.29 -3.83 -22.30
CA GLU A 822 -32.95 -4.45 -23.58
C GLU A 822 -31.63 -5.23 -23.51
N GLU A 823 -30.64 -4.69 -22.79
CA GLU A 823 -29.34 -5.32 -22.59
C GLU A 823 -29.47 -6.62 -21.80
N ASP A 824 -30.14 -6.60 -20.65
CA ASP A 824 -30.28 -7.79 -19.82
C ASP A 824 -31.08 -8.87 -20.55
N ARG A 825 -32.14 -8.48 -21.29
CA ARG A 825 -32.94 -9.42 -22.08
C ARG A 825 -32.10 -10.14 -23.13
N ILE A 826 -31.27 -9.42 -23.87
CA ILE A 826 -30.38 -10.01 -24.89
C ILE A 826 -29.42 -11.03 -24.25
N VAL A 827 -28.88 -10.71 -23.07
CA VAL A 827 -27.96 -11.63 -22.38
C VAL A 827 -28.69 -12.88 -21.90
N VAL A 828 -29.89 -12.73 -21.33
CA VAL A 828 -30.70 -13.88 -20.90
C VAL A 828 -31.10 -14.77 -22.08
N GLU A 829 -31.58 -14.17 -23.19
CA GLU A 829 -31.89 -14.90 -24.43
C GLU A 829 -30.67 -15.66 -24.96
N ALA A 830 -29.49 -15.04 -24.95
CA ALA A 830 -28.26 -15.69 -25.38
C ALA A 830 -27.91 -16.92 -24.52
N ILE A 831 -28.15 -16.84 -23.21
CA ILE A 831 -27.98 -17.98 -22.29
C ILE A 831 -29.01 -19.07 -22.59
N MET A 832 -30.30 -18.73 -22.71
CA MET A 832 -31.36 -19.70 -23.01
C MET A 832 -31.13 -20.43 -24.33
N MET A 833 -30.74 -19.69 -25.39
CA MET A 833 -30.42 -20.27 -26.69
C MET A 833 -29.27 -21.26 -26.62
N LYS A 834 -28.22 -21.00 -25.82
CA LYS A 834 -27.08 -21.93 -25.64
C LYS A 834 -27.53 -23.27 -25.05
N TYR A 835 -28.57 -23.29 -24.22
CA TYR A 835 -29.09 -24.47 -23.53
C TYR A 835 -30.40 -25.00 -24.15
N GLY A 836 -30.78 -24.53 -25.35
CA GLY A 836 -31.90 -25.06 -26.12
C GLY A 836 -33.28 -24.77 -25.50
N ARG A 837 -33.43 -23.62 -24.83
CA ARG A 837 -34.72 -23.12 -24.31
C ARG A 837 -35.22 -21.90 -25.05
#